data_AF-A0A851TN37-F1
#
_entry.id   AF-A0A851TN37-F1
#
_cell.length_a   1.000
_cell.length_b   1.000
_cell.length_c   1.000
_cell.angle_alpha   90.00
_cell.angle_beta   90.00
_cell.angle_gamma   90.00
#
_symmetry.space_group_name_H-M   'P 1'
#
loop_
_entity.id
_entity.type
_entity.pdbx_description
1 polymer ?
#
loop_
_entity_poly.entity_id
_entity_poly.type
_entity_poly.pdbx_seq_one_letter_code
_entity_poly.pdbx_strand_id
1 'polypeptide(L)'
;YILQLHSNSDKGDGSVKYILTGEGAGTIFIIDDTTGDIHSTKSLDREQKTHYVLHAQAIDRRTNKPLEPESEFIIKVQDINDNAPKFTDGPYIVTVPEMSEMGTSVLQVTATDADDPTYGNSARVVYSILQGQPYFSVDPKTGVIRTALHNMDREAREHYSVVIQAKDMAGQVGGLSGSTTVNITLTDVNDNPPRFPQKHYQLYVPESAQVGSAVGKIKANDADTGSNADMKYTIINGDGSGVFSISTDKETREGILSLKKPLNYEKKKSYTLNIEGANTHLDFRFSHLGPFKDVTMLKIIVGDVDEPPLFTMPSYVMEVYENAKIGTAVGTVTAQDPDTANSLVRYFVDHNTEEDRYFTVDASTGTIKTAKVFDREETPWYNITVAASEIDNPGLVSHVPVGIRILDVNDNPPELDREYEIVVCENAKPGQVIQTISATDKDNSANGARFHFSLDEGLSMNPNFTLRNNEDNTASILTRRRRYSRTTQDVYYLPVLISDGGTPPLSSSSTLTIRVCACERDGRVRTCHAEAFLSSAGLSTGALIAILLCVVILLAIVVLFITLRRSKKEPLIISEEDVRENVVTYDDEGGGEEDTEAFDITALRNPSAAEELKYRRDIRPEVKHVPRHHPSSRLDSIDVQEFIKQRLAEADMDPSVPPYDSLQTYAYEGHRSEAGSISSLDSATTHSDQDYNYLGDWGPEFKKLAELYGEIESERTT
;
A
#
# COMPACT_ATOMS: atom_id res chain seq x y z
N TYR A 1 53.74 66.01 -52.83
CA TYR A 1 53.14 67.12 -53.57
C TYR A 1 51.63 67.04 -53.43
N ILE A 2 50.97 68.17 -53.21
CA ILE A 2 49.51 68.31 -53.07
C ILE A 2 49.03 69.35 -54.09
N LEU A 3 49.59 70.56 -54.00
CA LEU A 3 49.34 71.70 -54.87
C LEU A 3 50.54 72.64 -54.81
N GLN A 4 50.61 73.58 -55.74
CA GLN A 4 51.55 74.70 -55.72
C GLN A 4 50.74 75.99 -55.51
N LEU A 5 51.21 76.86 -54.61
CA LEU A 5 50.72 78.23 -54.49
C LEU A 5 51.65 79.18 -55.26
N HIS A 6 51.08 80.18 -55.92
CA HIS A 6 51.81 81.18 -56.68
C HIS A 6 51.22 82.57 -56.44
N SER A 7 52.08 83.53 -56.10
CA SER A 7 51.71 84.92 -55.89
C SER A 7 51.74 85.70 -57.21
N ASN A 8 50.78 86.58 -57.45
CA ASN A 8 50.81 87.45 -58.64
C ASN A 8 51.94 88.50 -58.58
N SER A 9 52.57 88.64 -57.40
CA SER A 9 53.75 89.48 -57.20
C SER A 9 55.08 88.76 -57.48
N ASP A 10 55.06 87.43 -57.60
CA ASP A 10 56.26 86.63 -57.85
C ASP A 10 56.68 86.68 -59.32
N LYS A 11 57.98 86.90 -59.54
CA LYS A 11 58.58 87.04 -60.87
C LYS A 11 59.58 85.93 -61.18
N GLY A 12 59.67 84.92 -60.31
CA GLY A 12 60.69 83.86 -60.41
C GLY A 12 62.11 84.35 -60.10
N ASP A 13 62.27 85.51 -59.46
CA ASP A 13 63.55 86.10 -59.06
C ASP A 13 63.93 85.79 -57.60
N GLY A 14 63.12 84.99 -56.90
CA GLY A 14 63.31 84.63 -55.49
C GLY A 14 63.03 85.77 -54.50
N SER A 15 62.44 86.89 -54.95
CA SER A 15 62.07 88.01 -54.06
C SER A 15 60.90 87.71 -53.13
N VAL A 16 60.05 86.74 -53.48
CA VAL A 16 58.94 86.26 -52.65
C VAL A 16 59.40 85.16 -51.69
N LYS A 17 58.75 85.08 -50.53
CA LYS A 17 58.77 83.93 -49.64
C LYS A 17 57.34 83.50 -49.33
N TYR A 18 57.05 82.23 -49.53
CA TYR A 18 55.77 81.62 -49.18
C TYR A 18 55.80 81.15 -47.72
N ILE A 19 54.72 81.41 -46.98
CA ILE A 19 54.51 80.97 -45.60
C ILE A 19 53.18 80.22 -45.52
N LEU A 20 53.18 79.12 -44.76
CA LEU A 20 52.01 78.29 -44.46
C LEU A 20 51.75 78.31 -42.95
N THR A 21 50.51 78.61 -42.59
CA THR A 21 49.94 78.73 -41.24
C THR A 21 48.68 77.86 -41.12
N GLY A 22 48.14 77.69 -39.91
CA GLY A 22 46.96 76.85 -39.67
C GLY A 22 47.27 75.40 -39.28
N GLU A 23 46.32 74.50 -39.51
CA GLU A 23 46.31 73.16 -38.90
C GLU A 23 47.29 72.18 -39.53
N GLY A 24 48.29 71.74 -38.76
CA GLY A 24 49.31 70.79 -39.24
C GLY A 24 50.38 71.42 -40.13
N ALA A 25 50.37 72.75 -40.30
CA ALA A 25 51.47 73.47 -40.94
C ALA A 25 52.81 73.18 -40.22
N GLY A 26 53.88 73.02 -41.00
CA GLY A 26 55.23 72.70 -40.52
C GLY A 26 55.43 71.30 -39.92
N THR A 27 54.38 70.46 -39.85
CA THR A 27 54.42 69.16 -39.13
C THR A 27 53.77 68.00 -39.90
N ILE A 28 52.69 68.27 -40.62
CA ILE A 28 52.01 67.37 -41.56
C ILE A 28 52.16 67.95 -42.98
N PHE A 29 51.98 69.25 -43.14
CA PHE A 29 52.12 69.96 -44.40
C PHE A 29 53.30 70.93 -44.35
N ILE A 30 54.19 70.84 -45.32
CA ILE A 30 55.31 71.77 -45.50
C ILE A 30 55.16 72.42 -46.88
N ILE A 31 55.38 73.74 -46.92
CA ILE A 31 55.51 74.52 -48.16
C ILE A 31 57.00 74.75 -48.44
N ASP A 32 57.42 74.63 -49.69
CA ASP A 32 58.72 75.15 -50.12
C ASP A 32 58.66 76.69 -50.15
N ASP A 33 59.56 77.34 -49.40
CA ASP A 33 59.50 78.80 -49.23
C ASP A 33 59.86 79.58 -50.50
N THR A 34 60.47 78.92 -51.50
CA THR A 34 60.86 79.48 -52.80
C THR A 34 59.90 79.14 -53.94
N THR A 35 59.40 77.91 -54.04
CA THR A 35 58.55 77.48 -55.16
C THR A 35 57.05 77.52 -54.85
N GLY A 36 56.67 77.58 -53.57
CA GLY A 36 55.27 77.50 -53.15
C GLY A 36 54.66 76.09 -53.20
N ASP A 37 55.46 75.05 -53.48
CA ASP A 37 55.00 73.67 -53.54
C ASP A 37 54.64 73.14 -52.14
N ILE A 38 53.41 72.64 -51.96
CA ILE A 38 52.96 72.04 -50.70
C ILE A 38 53.08 70.52 -50.76
N HIS A 39 53.73 69.93 -49.76
CA HIS A 39 53.93 68.50 -49.60
C HIS A 39 53.40 68.02 -48.25
N SER A 40 52.69 66.89 -48.23
CA SER A 40 52.52 66.12 -47.00
C SER A 40 53.83 65.42 -46.63
N THR A 41 54.19 65.44 -45.36
CA THR A 41 55.34 64.72 -44.79
C THR A 41 54.95 63.38 -44.14
N LYS A 42 53.64 63.10 -44.03
CA LYS A 42 53.07 61.90 -43.42
C LYS A 42 51.99 61.30 -44.31
N SER A 43 51.61 60.05 -44.02
CA SER A 43 50.31 59.53 -44.44
C SER A 43 49.19 60.39 -43.84
N LEU A 44 48.11 60.54 -44.58
CA LEU A 44 46.86 61.15 -44.09
C LEU A 44 45.86 60.01 -43.83
N ASP A 45 45.03 60.21 -42.82
CA ASP A 45 44.07 59.25 -42.26
C ASP A 45 42.75 60.04 -42.12
N ARG A 46 41.72 59.67 -42.89
CA ARG A 46 40.47 60.46 -43.03
C ARG A 46 39.60 60.26 -41.78
N GLU A 47 39.65 59.07 -41.22
CA GLU A 47 38.94 58.54 -40.06
C GLU A 47 39.41 59.28 -38.80
N GLN A 48 40.71 59.58 -38.71
CA GLN A 48 41.29 60.48 -37.72
C GLN A 48 40.98 61.95 -38.02
N LYS A 49 41.11 62.42 -39.29
CA LYS A 49 40.77 63.81 -39.66
C LYS A 49 40.40 64.00 -41.13
N THR A 50 39.13 64.28 -41.38
CA THR A 50 38.53 64.44 -42.73
C THR A 50 39.03 65.64 -43.54
N HIS A 51 39.46 66.72 -42.88
CA HIS A 51 39.95 67.94 -43.55
C HIS A 51 40.84 68.77 -42.63
N TYR A 52 41.69 69.61 -43.22
CA TYR A 52 42.55 70.57 -42.53
C TYR A 52 42.32 71.97 -43.09
N VAL A 53 42.15 72.95 -42.20
CA VAL A 53 42.10 74.37 -42.59
C VAL A 53 43.50 74.95 -42.49
N LEU A 54 43.98 75.48 -43.62
CA LEU A 54 45.31 76.08 -43.75
C LEU A 54 45.19 77.50 -44.29
N HIS A 55 46.17 78.31 -43.90
CA HIS A 55 46.29 79.70 -44.30
C HIS A 55 47.65 79.88 -44.98
N ALA A 56 47.69 80.63 -46.08
CA ALA A 56 48.94 80.92 -46.77
C ALA A 56 49.10 82.41 -47.05
N GLN A 57 50.34 82.87 -46.98
CA GLN A 57 50.69 84.26 -47.22
C GLN A 57 52.01 84.36 -47.99
N ALA A 58 52.00 85.15 -49.07
CA ALA A 58 53.21 85.56 -49.77
C ALA A 58 53.76 86.84 -49.12
N ILE A 59 55.03 86.80 -48.70
CA ILE A 59 55.74 87.96 -48.13
C ILE A 59 56.96 88.34 -48.98
N ASP A 60 57.34 89.61 -48.93
CA ASP A 60 58.59 90.09 -49.52
C ASP A 60 59.77 89.60 -48.66
N ARG A 61 60.69 88.82 -49.27
CA ARG A 61 61.82 88.15 -48.60
C ARG A 61 62.87 89.12 -48.04
N ARG A 62 62.81 90.42 -48.39
CA ARG A 62 63.76 91.46 -47.93
C ARG A 62 63.21 92.33 -46.81
N THR A 63 61.89 92.49 -46.73
CA THR A 63 61.20 93.41 -45.81
C THR A 63 60.26 92.69 -44.83
N ASN A 64 59.99 91.39 -45.05
CA ASN A 64 59.05 90.56 -44.31
C ASN A 64 57.63 91.16 -44.19
N LYS A 65 57.20 91.90 -45.22
CA LYS A 65 55.83 92.43 -45.31
C LYS A 65 54.96 91.53 -46.20
N PRO A 66 53.67 91.33 -45.88
CA PRO A 66 52.72 90.72 -46.79
C PRO A 66 52.66 91.46 -48.13
N LEU A 67 52.76 90.71 -49.22
CA LEU A 67 52.54 91.20 -50.59
C LEU A 67 51.05 91.08 -50.98
N GLU A 68 50.41 90.02 -50.51
CA GLU A 68 49.01 89.67 -50.74
C GLU A 68 48.34 89.34 -49.38
N PRO A 69 47.00 89.45 -49.26
CA PRO A 69 46.29 89.05 -48.05
C PRO A 69 46.45 87.55 -47.76
N GLU A 70 46.36 87.18 -46.48
CA GLU A 70 46.34 85.78 -46.07
C GLU A 70 45.12 85.06 -46.68
N SER A 71 45.39 83.93 -47.34
CA SER A 71 44.40 83.17 -48.10
C SER A 71 44.13 81.84 -47.41
N GLU A 72 42.87 81.62 -47.00
CA GLU A 72 42.41 80.35 -46.43
C GLU A 72 42.11 79.33 -47.53
N PHE A 73 42.55 78.09 -47.32
CA PHE A 73 42.18 76.95 -48.16
C PHE A 73 42.02 75.68 -47.33
N ILE A 74 41.16 74.77 -47.78
CA ILE A 74 40.81 73.56 -47.07
C ILE A 74 41.35 72.34 -47.83
N ILE A 75 42.32 71.64 -47.25
CA ILE A 75 42.72 70.32 -47.73
C ILE A 75 41.68 69.33 -47.22
N LYS A 76 40.83 68.82 -48.12
CA LYS A 76 39.95 67.68 -47.85
C LYS A 76 40.70 66.38 -48.12
N VAL A 77 40.71 65.47 -47.15
CA VAL A 77 41.23 64.12 -47.33
C VAL A 77 40.19 63.32 -48.12
N GLN A 78 40.63 62.57 -49.15
CA GLN A 78 39.75 61.65 -49.87
C GLN A 78 39.76 60.28 -49.19
N ASP A 79 38.59 59.66 -49.20
CA ASP A 79 38.34 58.33 -48.66
C ASP A 79 39.01 57.24 -49.51
N ILE A 80 39.47 56.19 -48.86
CA ILE A 80 39.90 54.93 -49.45
C ILE A 80 39.30 53.79 -48.63
N ASN A 81 38.98 52.67 -49.28
CA ASN A 81 38.36 51.53 -48.60
C ASN A 81 39.41 50.70 -47.85
N ASP A 82 39.94 51.21 -46.74
CA ASP A 82 40.98 50.55 -45.94
C ASP A 82 40.52 50.05 -44.55
N ASN A 83 39.28 50.37 -44.14
CA ASN A 83 38.61 49.66 -43.06
C ASN A 83 37.74 48.52 -43.56
N ALA A 84 37.59 47.51 -42.71
CA ALA A 84 36.65 46.41 -42.92
C ALA A 84 35.49 46.52 -41.92
N PRO A 85 34.27 46.04 -42.28
CA PRO A 85 33.12 46.11 -41.40
C PRO A 85 33.34 45.35 -40.10
N LYS A 86 33.04 45.96 -38.96
CA LYS A 86 33.22 45.38 -37.62
C LYS A 86 31.86 45.23 -36.93
N PHE A 87 31.56 44.02 -36.46
CA PHE A 87 30.41 43.77 -35.58
C PHE A 87 30.77 44.21 -34.16
N THR A 88 29.97 45.08 -33.55
CA THR A 88 30.26 45.69 -32.24
C THR A 88 29.93 44.78 -31.06
N ASP A 89 28.92 43.90 -31.21
CA ASP A 89 28.27 43.21 -30.09
C ASP A 89 28.35 41.67 -30.22
N GLY A 90 29.30 41.18 -31.02
CA GLY A 90 29.54 39.74 -31.21
C GLY A 90 30.52 39.13 -30.19
N PRO A 91 30.47 37.81 -29.94
CA PRO A 91 29.57 36.82 -30.54
C PRO A 91 28.16 36.89 -29.97
N TYR A 92 27.16 36.67 -30.82
CA TYR A 92 25.75 36.78 -30.44
C TYR A 92 25.22 35.44 -29.93
N ILE A 93 24.37 35.48 -28.90
CA ILE A 93 23.60 34.33 -28.41
C ILE A 93 22.13 34.75 -28.41
N VAL A 94 21.25 33.93 -28.98
CA VAL A 94 19.82 34.21 -29.10
C VAL A 94 19.02 32.92 -29.04
N THR A 95 17.79 33.01 -28.55
CA THR A 95 16.82 31.91 -28.47
C THR A 95 15.64 32.16 -29.39
N VAL A 96 15.08 31.10 -29.97
CA VAL A 96 13.86 31.16 -30.79
C VAL A 96 13.01 29.92 -30.55
N PRO A 97 11.67 30.02 -30.43
CA PRO A 97 10.84 28.83 -30.32
C PRO A 97 10.99 27.92 -31.53
N GLU A 98 10.99 26.61 -31.31
CA GLU A 98 10.75 25.68 -32.40
C GLU A 98 9.31 25.77 -32.93
N MET A 99 9.06 25.11 -34.06
CA MET A 99 7.87 25.31 -34.90
C MET A 99 7.59 26.78 -35.30
N SER A 100 8.53 27.71 -35.09
CA SER A 100 8.42 29.10 -35.56
C SER A 100 8.19 29.15 -37.08
N GLU A 101 7.19 29.92 -37.50
CA GLU A 101 6.85 30.09 -38.92
C GLU A 101 8.07 30.59 -39.72
N MET A 102 8.15 30.19 -41.00
CA MET A 102 9.21 30.65 -41.91
C MET A 102 9.15 32.18 -42.07
N GLY A 103 10.30 32.85 -41.88
CA GLY A 103 10.38 34.31 -41.88
C GLY A 103 10.27 34.94 -40.49
N THR A 104 10.05 34.16 -39.42
CA THR A 104 10.12 34.63 -38.02
C THR A 104 11.46 35.33 -37.77
N SER A 105 11.41 36.54 -37.21
CA SER A 105 12.59 37.37 -36.93
C SER A 105 13.31 36.88 -35.67
N VAL A 106 14.57 36.47 -35.81
CA VAL A 106 15.36 35.91 -34.71
C VAL A 106 16.21 36.99 -34.03
N LEU A 107 17.04 37.69 -34.80
CA LEU A 107 17.97 38.70 -34.31
C LEU A 107 18.30 39.68 -35.43
N GLN A 108 18.55 40.95 -35.11
CA GLN A 108 19.20 41.89 -36.03
C GLN A 108 20.65 42.07 -35.62
N VAL A 109 21.59 41.72 -36.51
CA VAL A 109 23.02 42.01 -36.31
C VAL A 109 23.42 43.29 -37.03
N THR A 110 24.30 44.06 -36.42
CA THR A 110 24.81 45.32 -36.97
C THR A 110 26.32 45.26 -37.08
N ALA A 111 26.84 45.57 -38.27
CA ALA A 111 28.25 45.88 -38.47
C ALA A 111 28.41 47.36 -38.84
N THR A 112 29.39 48.01 -38.24
CA THR A 112 29.79 49.38 -38.55
C THR A 112 31.07 49.37 -39.35
N ASP A 113 31.14 50.23 -40.37
CA ASP A 113 32.38 50.57 -41.05
C ASP A 113 32.80 52.01 -40.67
N ALA A 114 34.08 52.34 -40.82
CA ALA A 114 34.65 53.64 -40.48
C ALA A 114 34.78 54.58 -41.68
N ASP A 115 34.88 54.02 -42.89
CA ASP A 115 35.10 54.73 -44.15
C ASP A 115 33.91 55.65 -44.53
N ASP A 116 33.99 56.39 -45.63
CA ASP A 116 32.93 57.30 -46.04
C ASP A 116 31.75 56.57 -46.72
N PRO A 117 30.51 56.68 -46.22
CA PRO A 117 29.36 56.05 -46.86
C PRO A 117 28.91 56.77 -48.14
N THR A 118 29.43 57.97 -48.43
CA THR A 118 29.08 58.78 -49.61
C THR A 118 30.12 58.71 -50.73
N TYR A 119 31.37 58.35 -50.42
CA TYR A 119 32.43 58.10 -51.39
C TYR A 119 32.50 56.61 -51.72
N GLY A 120 32.68 56.23 -53.00
CA GLY A 120 32.84 54.84 -53.44
C GLY A 120 31.65 53.86 -53.24
N ASN A 121 30.73 54.15 -52.31
CA ASN A 121 30.02 53.17 -51.47
C ASN A 121 30.94 52.43 -50.47
N SER A 122 32.08 52.99 -50.06
CA SER A 122 33.09 52.30 -49.22
C SER A 122 32.45 51.68 -47.97
N ALA A 123 31.98 52.50 -47.02
CA ALA A 123 31.31 52.03 -45.79
C ALA A 123 29.90 51.42 -45.98
N ARG A 124 29.48 51.06 -47.20
CA ARG A 124 28.15 50.52 -47.46
C ARG A 124 28.11 49.00 -47.30
N VAL A 125 27.85 48.56 -46.08
CA VAL A 125 27.72 47.15 -45.71
C VAL A 125 26.55 46.45 -46.43
N VAL A 126 26.80 45.21 -46.85
CA VAL A 126 25.81 44.19 -47.24
C VAL A 126 26.05 42.93 -46.40
N TYR A 127 24.97 42.33 -45.91
CA TYR A 127 25.02 41.12 -45.07
C TYR A 127 24.80 39.83 -45.88
N SER A 128 25.48 38.76 -45.50
CA SER A 128 25.29 37.41 -46.08
C SER A 128 25.57 36.31 -45.05
N ILE A 129 25.10 35.09 -45.32
CA ILE A 129 25.36 33.89 -44.49
C ILE A 129 26.48 33.07 -45.14
N LEU A 130 27.55 32.79 -44.39
CA LEU A 130 28.59 31.83 -44.79
C LEU A 130 28.26 30.41 -44.33
N GLN A 131 27.61 30.26 -43.17
CA GLN A 131 27.21 28.99 -42.58
C GLN A 131 25.88 29.17 -41.84
N GLY A 132 24.92 28.25 -42.01
CA GLY A 132 23.59 28.33 -41.40
C GLY A 132 22.42 28.07 -42.37
N GLN A 133 22.69 28.07 -43.67
CA GLN A 133 21.74 27.54 -44.67
C GLN A 133 21.53 26.03 -44.47
N PRO A 134 20.32 25.48 -44.76
CA PRO A 134 19.10 26.16 -45.19
C PRO A 134 18.23 26.70 -44.04
N TYR A 135 18.65 26.54 -42.78
CA TYR A 135 17.82 26.79 -41.59
C TYR A 135 17.48 28.28 -41.37
N PHE A 136 18.41 29.16 -41.69
CA PHE A 136 18.27 30.61 -41.50
C PHE A 136 18.55 31.41 -42.77
N SER A 137 17.93 32.59 -42.88
CA SER A 137 18.20 33.61 -43.88
C SER A 137 18.62 34.92 -43.20
N VAL A 138 19.27 35.83 -43.92
CA VAL A 138 19.57 37.18 -43.44
C VAL A 138 19.13 38.19 -44.49
N ASP A 139 18.46 39.26 -44.07
CA ASP A 139 18.16 40.38 -44.98
C ASP A 139 19.47 41.14 -45.29
N PRO A 140 19.87 41.26 -46.57
CA PRO A 140 21.18 41.75 -46.96
C PRO A 140 21.39 43.25 -46.72
N LYS A 141 20.35 44.01 -46.35
CA LYS A 141 20.42 45.47 -46.12
C LYS A 141 20.32 45.84 -44.64
N THR A 142 19.58 45.06 -43.87
CA THR A 142 19.23 45.38 -42.47
C THR A 142 19.92 44.48 -41.46
N GLY A 143 20.47 43.33 -41.87
CA GLY A 143 21.11 42.38 -40.96
C GLY A 143 20.12 41.57 -40.12
N VAL A 144 18.82 41.62 -40.44
CA VAL A 144 17.77 40.84 -39.76
C VAL A 144 17.85 39.38 -40.18
N ILE A 145 18.22 38.51 -39.25
CA ILE A 145 18.24 37.05 -39.37
C ILE A 145 16.82 36.52 -39.15
N ARG A 146 16.39 35.61 -40.02
CA ARG A 146 15.06 34.97 -39.97
C ARG A 146 15.15 33.46 -40.12
N THR A 147 14.19 32.73 -39.57
CA THR A 147 13.96 31.32 -39.92
C THR A 147 13.72 31.18 -41.43
N ALA A 148 14.28 30.15 -42.05
CA ALA A 148 14.17 29.89 -43.50
C ALA A 148 13.78 28.45 -43.84
N LEU A 149 13.81 27.53 -42.87
CA LEU A 149 13.26 26.18 -42.98
C LEU A 149 11.96 26.09 -42.17
N HIS A 150 10.99 25.34 -42.69
CA HIS A 150 9.82 24.89 -41.94
C HIS A 150 10.23 23.80 -40.92
N ASN A 151 9.40 23.53 -39.90
CA ASN A 151 9.60 22.45 -38.92
C ASN A 151 11.04 22.37 -38.37
N MET A 152 11.58 23.51 -37.93
CA MET A 152 12.68 23.49 -36.98
C MET A 152 12.17 22.88 -35.66
N ASP A 153 12.95 21.96 -35.12
CA ASP A 153 12.57 20.86 -34.22
C ASP A 153 13.79 20.63 -33.30
N ARG A 154 13.58 20.69 -31.99
CA ARG A 154 14.60 20.75 -30.93
C ARG A 154 15.02 19.35 -30.49
N GLU A 155 14.09 18.41 -30.44
CA GLU A 155 14.30 16.98 -30.17
C GLU A 155 15.24 16.37 -31.22
N ALA A 156 15.10 16.77 -32.48
CA ALA A 156 16.02 16.44 -33.56
C ALA A 156 17.30 17.28 -33.49
N ARG A 157 17.20 18.59 -33.21
CA ARG A 157 18.38 19.47 -33.06
C ARG A 157 18.11 20.80 -32.33
N GLU A 158 18.50 20.87 -31.06
CA GLU A 158 18.41 22.10 -30.26
C GLU A 158 19.35 23.26 -30.70
N HIS A 159 20.61 22.96 -31.09
CA HIS A 159 21.65 23.99 -31.26
C HIS A 159 22.08 24.24 -32.71
N TYR A 160 22.11 25.52 -33.09
CA TYR A 160 22.58 26.02 -34.38
C TYR A 160 23.66 27.08 -34.18
N SER A 161 24.63 27.13 -35.11
CA SER A 161 25.63 28.18 -35.16
C SER A 161 25.65 28.74 -36.59
N VAL A 162 25.43 30.04 -36.70
CA VAL A 162 25.26 30.77 -37.96
C VAL A 162 26.39 31.79 -38.07
N VAL A 163 27.15 31.73 -39.16
CA VAL A 163 28.23 32.69 -39.43
C VAL A 163 27.71 33.72 -40.42
N ILE A 164 27.58 34.96 -39.95
CA ILE A 164 27.20 36.12 -40.77
C ILE A 164 28.46 36.84 -41.22
N GLN A 165 28.53 37.17 -42.52
CA GLN A 165 29.51 38.09 -43.07
C GLN A 165 28.85 39.46 -43.29
N ALA A 166 29.55 40.52 -42.88
CA ALA A 166 29.29 41.89 -43.31
C ALA A 166 30.39 42.27 -44.29
N LYS A 167 30.01 42.73 -45.49
CA LYS A 167 30.94 43.09 -46.56
C LYS A 167 30.66 44.51 -47.05
N ASP A 168 31.70 45.32 -47.15
CA ASP A 168 31.67 46.72 -47.58
C ASP A 168 31.42 46.87 -49.11
N MET A 169 31.63 48.06 -49.68
CA MET A 169 31.52 48.33 -51.13
C MET A 169 30.19 47.87 -51.77
N ALA A 170 29.08 47.86 -51.01
CA ALA A 170 27.80 47.25 -51.39
C ALA A 170 27.91 45.77 -51.81
N GLY A 171 28.86 45.02 -51.24
CA GLY A 171 29.15 43.61 -51.51
C GLY A 171 30.06 43.34 -52.71
N GLN A 172 30.56 44.36 -53.43
CA GLN A 172 31.25 44.22 -54.71
C GLN A 172 32.62 43.51 -54.64
N VAL A 173 33.12 43.03 -55.79
CA VAL A 173 34.45 42.39 -55.87
C VAL A 173 35.53 43.44 -55.66
N GLY A 174 36.39 43.23 -54.66
CA GLY A 174 37.38 44.21 -54.19
C GLY A 174 37.16 44.61 -52.72
N GLY A 175 35.91 44.57 -52.27
CA GLY A 175 35.54 44.95 -50.90
C GLY A 175 36.00 43.99 -49.80
N LEU A 176 36.32 44.55 -48.63
CA LEU A 176 36.73 43.86 -47.40
C LEU A 176 35.50 43.36 -46.61
N SER A 177 35.73 42.48 -45.64
CA SER A 177 34.64 41.86 -44.88
C SER A 177 35.02 41.50 -43.45
N GLY A 178 34.12 41.76 -42.51
CA GLY A 178 34.11 41.13 -41.20
C GLY A 178 33.12 39.98 -41.12
N SER A 179 33.30 39.10 -40.13
CA SER A 179 32.38 38.00 -39.85
C SER A 179 32.13 37.85 -38.35
N THR A 180 30.91 37.47 -37.99
CA THR A 180 30.51 37.16 -36.60
C THR A 180 29.78 35.83 -36.54
N THR A 181 29.81 35.19 -35.37
CA THR A 181 29.05 33.97 -35.09
C THR A 181 27.83 34.32 -34.24
N VAL A 182 26.69 33.79 -34.63
CA VAL A 182 25.42 33.83 -33.93
C VAL A 182 25.06 32.41 -33.52
N ASN A 183 25.09 32.13 -32.21
CA ASN A 183 24.62 30.86 -31.67
C ASN A 183 23.13 30.97 -31.38
N ILE A 184 22.35 30.07 -31.96
CA ILE A 184 20.89 30.05 -31.89
C ILE A 184 20.46 28.74 -31.23
N THR A 185 19.79 28.86 -30.09
CA THR A 185 19.20 27.72 -29.38
C THR A 185 17.70 27.71 -29.59
N LEU A 186 17.14 26.56 -29.99
CA LEU A 186 15.69 26.38 -30.02
C LEU A 186 15.14 26.30 -28.58
N THR A 187 14.05 27.02 -28.30
CA THR A 187 13.34 26.86 -27.03
C THR A 187 12.19 25.88 -27.20
N ASP A 188 12.17 24.92 -26.28
CA ASP A 188 11.20 23.85 -26.10
C ASP A 188 9.74 24.30 -26.22
N VAL A 189 8.94 23.49 -26.92
CA VAL A 189 7.51 23.69 -27.14
C VAL A 189 6.78 22.41 -26.80
N ASN A 190 5.60 22.50 -26.18
CA ASN A 190 4.80 21.31 -25.90
C ASN A 190 4.12 20.81 -27.19
N ASP A 191 4.85 20.07 -28.03
CA ASP A 191 4.32 19.45 -29.26
C ASP A 191 4.33 17.91 -29.20
N ASN A 192 5.18 17.28 -28.37
CA ASN A 192 5.18 15.83 -28.21
C ASN A 192 4.17 15.39 -27.14
N PRO A 193 3.15 14.58 -27.50
CA PRO A 193 2.26 13.99 -26.51
C PRO A 193 2.99 12.87 -25.72
N PRO A 194 2.62 12.65 -24.44
CA PRO A 194 3.26 11.66 -23.60
C PRO A 194 2.84 10.28 -24.10
N ARG A 195 3.71 9.27 -24.00
CA ARG A 195 3.46 7.92 -24.53
C ARG A 195 3.84 6.85 -23.55
N PHE A 196 2.91 5.96 -23.23
CA PHE A 196 3.25 4.74 -22.51
C PHE A 196 3.97 3.75 -23.44
N PRO A 197 5.18 3.26 -23.09
CA PRO A 197 5.89 2.23 -23.86
C PRO A 197 5.10 0.93 -24.11
N GLN A 198 4.06 0.66 -23.33
CA GLN A 198 3.17 -0.49 -23.47
C GLN A 198 1.71 -0.04 -23.32
N LYS A 199 0.77 -0.72 -24.00
CA LYS A 199 -0.69 -0.48 -23.83
C LYS A 199 -1.30 -1.27 -22.66
N HIS A 200 -0.57 -2.27 -22.17
CA HIS A 200 -0.98 -3.18 -21.11
C HIS A 200 0.24 -3.44 -20.22
N TYR A 201 0.18 -2.94 -18.99
CA TYR A 201 1.14 -3.28 -17.94
C TYR A 201 0.59 -4.39 -17.04
N GLN A 202 1.48 -5.16 -16.43
CA GLN A 202 1.13 -6.11 -15.39
C GLN A 202 1.99 -5.87 -14.15
N LEU A 203 1.35 -5.74 -12.99
CA LEU A 203 2.00 -5.72 -11.68
C LEU A 203 1.52 -6.92 -10.84
N TYR A 204 2.33 -7.33 -9.88
CA TYR A 204 2.02 -8.37 -8.90
C TYR A 204 2.10 -7.78 -7.50
N VAL A 205 1.17 -8.15 -6.62
CA VAL A 205 1.14 -7.71 -5.23
C VAL A 205 0.64 -8.86 -4.34
N PRO A 206 1.39 -9.29 -3.31
CA PRO A 206 0.87 -10.25 -2.34
C PRO A 206 -0.29 -9.62 -1.57
N GLU A 207 -1.30 -10.38 -1.17
CA GLU A 207 -2.44 -9.79 -0.47
C GLU A 207 -2.11 -9.23 0.92
N SER A 208 -1.10 -9.80 1.57
CA SER A 208 -0.50 -9.33 2.81
C SER A 208 0.21 -7.96 2.70
N ALA A 209 0.22 -7.34 1.52
CA ALA A 209 0.72 -5.98 1.31
C ALA A 209 -0.04 -4.95 2.18
N GLN A 210 0.71 -4.17 2.96
CA GLN A 210 0.13 -3.19 3.88
C GLN A 210 -0.49 -2.00 3.14
N VAL A 211 -1.58 -1.44 3.68
CA VAL A 211 -2.20 -0.21 3.17
C VAL A 211 -1.20 0.94 3.25
N GLY A 212 -1.04 1.68 2.15
CA GLY A 212 -0.03 2.71 1.96
C GLY A 212 1.22 2.25 1.21
N SER A 213 1.49 0.93 1.14
CA SER A 213 2.65 0.40 0.42
C SER A 213 2.59 0.71 -1.08
N ALA A 214 3.76 0.87 -1.71
CA ALA A 214 3.89 1.00 -3.15
C ALA A 214 3.76 -0.39 -3.80
N VAL A 215 2.79 -0.52 -4.71
CA VAL A 215 2.51 -1.72 -5.51
C VAL A 215 3.41 -1.80 -6.75
N GLY A 216 3.86 -0.65 -7.24
CA GLY A 216 4.78 -0.55 -8.36
C GLY A 216 4.80 0.85 -8.95
N LYS A 217 5.57 1.01 -10.03
CA LYS A 217 5.69 2.26 -10.78
C LYS A 217 5.26 2.06 -12.23
N ILE A 218 4.73 3.11 -12.84
CA ILE A 218 4.39 3.19 -14.26
C ILE A 218 4.93 4.51 -14.83
N LYS A 219 5.38 4.51 -16.08
CA LYS A 219 5.93 5.71 -16.71
C LYS A 219 5.45 5.88 -18.14
N ALA A 220 4.97 7.08 -18.45
CA ALA A 220 4.88 7.58 -19.81
C ALA A 220 6.21 8.30 -20.15
N ASN A 221 6.70 8.09 -21.37
CA ASN A 221 7.84 8.81 -21.91
C ASN A 221 7.35 10.04 -22.66
N ASP A 222 8.11 11.11 -22.59
CA ASP A 222 7.85 12.38 -23.24
C ASP A 222 9.19 12.91 -23.74
N ALA A 223 9.17 13.60 -24.89
CA ALA A 223 10.38 14.04 -25.59
C ALA A 223 10.74 15.51 -25.30
N ASP A 224 9.75 16.30 -24.89
CA ASP A 224 9.91 17.70 -24.51
C ASP A 224 10.78 17.84 -23.25
N THR A 225 11.08 19.08 -22.84
CA THR A 225 11.90 19.37 -21.65
C THR A 225 11.26 20.38 -20.68
N GLY A 226 11.83 20.44 -19.47
CA GLY A 226 11.30 21.27 -18.38
C GLY A 226 9.83 20.97 -18.11
N SER A 227 9.02 22.05 -18.01
CA SER A 227 7.60 21.97 -17.70
C SER A 227 6.72 21.39 -18.82
N ASN A 228 7.21 21.31 -20.06
CA ASN A 228 6.42 20.73 -21.15
C ASN A 228 6.26 19.22 -20.91
N ALA A 229 7.37 18.52 -20.64
CA ALA A 229 7.39 17.11 -20.24
C ALA A 229 7.14 16.87 -18.73
N ASP A 230 6.59 17.84 -17.98
CA ASP A 230 6.10 17.62 -16.62
C ASP A 230 4.66 17.09 -16.67
N MET A 231 4.48 15.87 -16.18
CA MET A 231 3.25 15.08 -16.33
C MET A 231 2.59 14.76 -14.99
N LYS A 232 1.33 14.35 -15.06
CA LYS A 232 0.50 13.91 -13.93
C LYS A 232 -0.24 12.64 -14.30
N TYR A 233 -0.17 11.65 -13.41
CA TYR A 233 -0.88 10.37 -13.56
C TYR A 233 -2.20 10.38 -12.79
N THR A 234 -3.24 9.76 -13.36
CA THR A 234 -4.54 9.55 -12.70
C THR A 234 -5.13 8.18 -13.05
N ILE A 235 -5.91 7.60 -12.13
CA ILE A 235 -6.76 6.44 -12.42
C ILE A 235 -8.09 7.00 -12.93
N ILE A 236 -8.38 6.83 -14.22
CA ILE A 236 -9.60 7.40 -14.84
C ILE A 236 -10.82 6.49 -14.64
N ASN A 237 -10.63 5.17 -14.73
CA ASN A 237 -11.62 4.16 -14.41
C ASN A 237 -10.93 2.82 -14.14
N GLY A 238 -11.72 1.81 -13.77
CA GLY A 238 -11.24 0.47 -13.42
C GLY A 238 -11.84 -0.04 -12.12
N ASP A 239 -11.87 -1.36 -11.97
CA ASP A 239 -12.52 -2.04 -10.85
C ASP A 239 -11.71 -1.99 -9.53
N GLY A 240 -10.43 -1.61 -9.61
CA GLY A 240 -9.56 -1.34 -8.47
C GLY A 240 -9.52 0.14 -8.04
N SER A 241 -10.28 1.03 -8.69
CA SER A 241 -10.25 2.49 -8.41
C SER A 241 -10.63 2.86 -6.96
N GLY A 242 -11.36 1.99 -6.26
CA GLY A 242 -11.67 2.11 -4.83
C GLY A 242 -10.69 1.40 -3.88
N VAL A 243 -9.65 0.74 -4.40
CA VAL A 243 -8.69 -0.13 -3.70
C VAL A 243 -7.25 0.36 -3.85
N PHE A 244 -6.91 1.01 -4.97
CA PHE A 244 -5.59 1.59 -5.24
C PHE A 244 -5.68 3.12 -5.40
N SER A 245 -4.52 3.77 -5.32
CA SER A 245 -4.35 5.19 -5.63
C SER A 245 -3.03 5.39 -6.38
N ILE A 246 -2.97 6.33 -7.31
CA ILE A 246 -1.73 6.72 -7.99
C ILE A 246 -1.32 8.13 -7.56
N SER A 247 -0.04 8.32 -7.29
CA SER A 247 0.61 9.62 -7.11
C SER A 247 1.62 9.86 -8.23
N THR A 248 2.17 11.07 -8.34
CA THR A 248 3.22 11.38 -9.30
C THR A 248 4.46 11.87 -8.57
N ASP A 249 5.56 11.15 -8.75
CA ASP A 249 6.89 11.53 -8.31
C ASP A 249 7.41 12.66 -9.21
N LYS A 250 7.81 13.78 -8.61
CA LYS A 250 8.26 14.98 -9.32
C LYS A 250 9.69 14.88 -9.84
N GLU A 251 10.53 14.06 -9.22
CA GLU A 251 11.94 13.95 -9.57
C GLU A 251 12.12 12.92 -10.69
N THR A 252 11.47 11.76 -10.57
CA THR A 252 11.55 10.70 -11.57
C THR A 252 10.52 10.83 -12.70
N ARG A 253 9.46 11.64 -12.51
CA ARG A 253 8.27 11.73 -13.39
C ARG A 253 7.54 10.38 -13.55
N GLU A 254 7.57 9.56 -12.51
CA GLU A 254 6.92 8.24 -12.46
C GLU A 254 5.57 8.30 -11.72
N GLY A 255 4.60 7.53 -12.21
CA GLY A 255 3.35 7.27 -11.52
C GLY A 255 3.56 6.17 -10.49
N ILE A 256 3.56 6.50 -9.20
CA ILE A 256 3.69 5.52 -8.12
C ILE A 256 2.27 5.02 -7.77
N LEU A 257 2.02 3.74 -8.00
CA LEU A 257 0.78 3.10 -7.57
C LEU A 257 0.94 2.61 -6.12
N SER A 258 0.02 3.00 -5.25
CA SER A 258 -0.02 2.59 -3.83
C SER A 258 -1.35 1.95 -3.46
N LEU A 259 -1.32 1.06 -2.47
CA LEU A 259 -2.49 0.37 -1.96
C LEU A 259 -3.29 1.25 -0.98
N LYS A 260 -4.63 1.30 -1.11
CA LYS A 260 -5.54 2.14 -0.33
C LYS A 260 -6.48 1.34 0.60
N LYS A 261 -6.64 0.04 0.35
CA LYS A 261 -7.42 -0.90 1.17
C LYS A 261 -6.70 -2.25 1.21
N PRO A 262 -6.85 -3.07 2.28
CA PRO A 262 -6.31 -4.43 2.27
C PRO A 262 -6.86 -5.21 1.07
N LEU A 263 -6.03 -6.13 0.57
CA LEU A 263 -6.41 -7.10 -0.44
C LEU A 263 -6.96 -8.36 0.23
N ASN A 264 -7.55 -9.23 -0.59
CA ASN A 264 -7.90 -10.61 -0.25
C ASN A 264 -8.11 -11.36 -1.58
N TYR A 265 -7.38 -12.44 -1.78
CA TYR A 265 -7.18 -13.11 -3.05
C TYR A 265 -8.41 -13.95 -3.45
N GLU A 266 -9.00 -14.69 -2.50
CA GLU A 266 -10.17 -15.58 -2.67
C GLU A 266 -11.34 -14.79 -3.21
N LYS A 267 -11.54 -13.60 -2.65
CA LYS A 267 -12.55 -12.64 -3.07
C LYS A 267 -12.20 -11.95 -4.39
N LYS A 268 -10.93 -11.62 -4.64
CA LYS A 268 -10.51 -10.96 -5.89
C LYS A 268 -9.03 -11.10 -6.27
N LYS A 269 -8.74 -12.14 -7.05
CA LYS A 269 -7.42 -12.50 -7.59
C LYS A 269 -6.77 -11.48 -8.56
N SER A 270 -7.53 -10.55 -9.14
CA SER A 270 -6.94 -9.48 -9.97
C SER A 270 -7.85 -8.27 -10.13
N TYR A 271 -7.25 -7.13 -10.47
CA TYR A 271 -7.89 -5.86 -10.78
C TYR A 271 -7.38 -5.32 -12.11
N THR A 272 -8.17 -4.48 -12.77
CA THR A 272 -7.80 -3.76 -14.00
C THR A 272 -8.09 -2.27 -13.82
N LEU A 273 -7.06 -1.45 -13.98
CA LEU A 273 -7.12 0.01 -14.00
C LEU A 273 -6.81 0.52 -15.40
N ASN A 274 -7.41 1.66 -15.80
CA ASN A 274 -6.85 2.48 -16.87
C ASN A 274 -6.20 3.71 -16.24
N ILE A 275 -4.92 3.90 -16.57
CA ILE A 275 -4.08 5.00 -16.09
C ILE A 275 -3.95 6.01 -17.23
N GLU A 276 -4.37 7.24 -16.97
CA GLU A 276 -4.10 8.39 -17.84
C GLU A 276 -2.84 9.10 -17.34
N GLY A 277 -1.88 9.30 -18.24
CA GLY A 277 -0.75 10.20 -18.05
C GLY A 277 -0.94 11.43 -18.93
N ALA A 278 -0.95 12.62 -18.34
CA ALA A 278 -1.22 13.88 -19.06
C ALA A 278 -0.21 14.97 -18.67
N ASN A 279 0.18 15.82 -19.63
CA ASN A 279 1.06 16.96 -19.38
C ASN A 279 0.36 18.00 -18.50
N THR A 280 1.14 18.69 -17.68
CA THR A 280 0.66 19.70 -16.74
C THR A 280 0.73 21.12 -17.30
N HIS A 281 1.62 21.36 -18.27
CA HIS A 281 1.69 22.59 -19.03
C HIS A 281 0.77 22.55 -20.26
N LEU A 282 0.32 23.72 -20.70
CA LEU A 282 -0.61 23.92 -21.82
C LEU A 282 -0.05 25.02 -22.72
N ASP A 283 0.51 24.65 -23.87
CA ASP A 283 0.88 25.65 -24.88
C ASP A 283 -0.37 26.26 -25.52
N PHE A 284 -0.37 27.58 -25.69
CA PHE A 284 -1.48 28.32 -26.27
C PHE A 284 -1.81 27.90 -27.71
N ARG A 285 -0.82 27.43 -28.48
CA ARG A 285 -0.99 26.89 -29.85
C ARG A 285 -1.90 25.66 -29.86
N PHE A 286 -1.70 24.76 -28.90
CA PHE A 286 -2.43 23.49 -28.81
C PHE A 286 -3.59 23.52 -27.80
N SER A 287 -3.84 24.66 -27.16
CA SER A 287 -4.95 24.87 -26.20
C SER A 287 -6.33 24.38 -26.65
N HIS A 288 -6.58 24.35 -27.97
CA HIS A 288 -7.82 23.83 -28.58
C HIS A 288 -7.95 22.29 -28.54
N LEU A 289 -6.86 21.57 -28.28
CA LEU A 289 -6.80 20.11 -28.11
C LEU A 289 -6.89 19.69 -26.62
N GLY A 290 -6.72 20.64 -25.70
CA GLY A 290 -6.53 20.36 -24.26
C GLY A 290 -5.10 19.92 -23.94
N PRO A 291 -4.83 19.41 -22.72
CA PRO A 291 -3.52 18.88 -22.38
C PRO A 291 -3.28 17.57 -23.13
N PHE A 292 -2.09 17.41 -23.69
CA PHE A 292 -1.70 16.13 -24.27
C PHE A 292 -1.67 15.03 -23.21
N LYS A 293 -2.08 13.83 -23.63
CA LYS A 293 -2.28 12.68 -22.76
C LYS A 293 -2.34 11.38 -23.53
N ASP A 294 -2.04 10.31 -22.82
CA ASP A 294 -2.15 8.93 -23.29
C ASP A 294 -2.72 8.04 -22.18
N VAL A 295 -3.26 6.89 -22.55
CA VAL A 295 -3.96 5.98 -21.63
C VAL A 295 -3.48 4.56 -21.83
N THR A 296 -3.04 3.94 -20.74
CA THR A 296 -2.68 2.52 -20.70
C THR A 296 -3.56 1.74 -19.74
N MET A 297 -3.80 0.48 -20.08
CA MET A 297 -4.36 -0.49 -19.15
C MET A 297 -3.25 -0.99 -18.21
N LEU A 298 -3.59 -1.21 -16.94
CA LEU A 298 -2.73 -1.80 -15.92
C LEU A 298 -3.52 -2.91 -15.21
N LYS A 299 -3.09 -4.16 -15.43
CA LYS A 299 -3.59 -5.32 -14.71
C LYS A 299 -2.76 -5.54 -13.45
N ILE A 300 -3.43 -5.66 -12.31
CA ILE A 300 -2.80 -5.96 -11.02
C ILE A 300 -3.23 -7.38 -10.67
N ILE A 301 -2.27 -8.30 -10.56
CA ILE A 301 -2.49 -9.65 -10.07
C ILE A 301 -2.25 -9.64 -8.56
N VAL A 302 -3.23 -10.11 -7.80
CA VAL A 302 -3.07 -10.39 -6.38
C VAL A 302 -2.43 -11.79 -6.26
N GLY A 303 -1.47 -11.93 -5.35
CA GLY A 303 -0.88 -13.22 -5.01
C GLY A 303 -1.48 -13.82 -3.75
N ASP A 304 -1.85 -15.11 -3.82
CA ASP A 304 -2.06 -16.05 -2.69
C ASP A 304 -0.96 -15.83 -1.63
N VAL A 305 -1.31 -15.78 -0.35
CA VAL A 305 -0.36 -15.84 0.77
C VAL A 305 -0.92 -16.62 1.97
N ASP A 306 -0.71 -17.95 1.96
CA ASP A 306 -0.64 -18.87 3.13
C ASP A 306 -1.36 -18.36 4.40
N GLU A 307 -2.68 -18.56 4.50
CA GLU A 307 -3.52 -18.13 5.62
C GLU A 307 -3.91 -19.30 6.56
N PRO A 308 -4.02 -19.09 7.89
CA PRO A 308 -4.39 -20.17 8.82
C PRO A 308 -5.86 -20.63 8.65
N PRO A 309 -6.16 -21.95 8.69
CA PRO A 309 -7.49 -22.50 8.41
C PRO A 309 -8.62 -21.86 9.21
N LEU A 310 -9.67 -21.36 8.55
CA LEU A 310 -10.75 -20.62 9.18
C LEU A 310 -11.87 -21.54 9.71
N PHE A 311 -12.18 -21.46 11.00
CA PHE A 311 -13.33 -22.15 11.59
C PHE A 311 -14.67 -21.60 11.05
N THR A 312 -15.59 -22.51 10.70
CA THR A 312 -16.89 -22.14 10.08
C THR A 312 -17.84 -21.38 11.02
N MET A 313 -17.56 -21.37 12.33
CA MET A 313 -18.27 -20.64 13.36
C MET A 313 -17.27 -19.99 14.32
N PRO A 314 -17.53 -18.77 14.84
CA PRO A 314 -16.60 -18.06 15.74
C PRO A 314 -16.57 -18.63 17.17
N SER A 315 -17.54 -19.46 17.53
CA SER A 315 -17.58 -20.25 18.75
C SER A 315 -18.55 -21.43 18.57
N TYR A 316 -18.38 -22.46 19.39
CA TYR A 316 -19.29 -23.60 19.44
C TYR A 316 -19.84 -23.81 20.85
N VAL A 317 -21.08 -24.28 20.95
CA VAL A 317 -21.66 -24.79 22.20
C VAL A 317 -22.10 -26.24 21.95
N MET A 318 -21.67 -27.15 22.82
CA MET A 318 -21.96 -28.58 22.72
C MET A 318 -22.46 -29.12 24.07
N GLU A 319 -23.10 -30.30 24.06
CA GLU A 319 -23.77 -30.84 25.24
C GLU A 319 -23.48 -32.34 25.37
N VAL A 320 -23.19 -32.82 26.59
CA VAL A 320 -22.87 -34.23 26.86
C VAL A 320 -23.31 -34.64 28.27
N TYR A 321 -23.95 -35.80 28.42
CA TYR A 321 -24.34 -36.32 29.73
C TYR A 321 -23.13 -36.69 30.58
N GLU A 322 -23.17 -36.46 31.89
CA GLU A 322 -22.03 -36.76 32.78
C GLU A 322 -21.63 -38.23 32.83
N ASN A 323 -22.63 -39.13 32.74
CA ASN A 323 -22.43 -40.57 32.65
C ASN A 323 -21.84 -41.04 31.30
N ALA A 324 -21.49 -40.12 30.41
CA ALA A 324 -20.82 -40.40 29.14
C ALA A 324 -19.48 -41.09 29.37
N LYS A 325 -19.38 -42.32 28.88
CA LYS A 325 -18.15 -43.11 28.91
C LYS A 325 -17.03 -42.40 28.16
N ILE A 326 -15.79 -42.62 28.57
CA ILE A 326 -14.59 -42.14 27.86
C ILE A 326 -14.66 -42.62 26.40
N GLY A 327 -14.41 -41.72 25.45
CA GLY A 327 -14.52 -41.93 24.00
C GLY A 327 -15.88 -41.59 23.39
N THR A 328 -16.85 -41.13 24.18
CA THR A 328 -18.14 -40.61 23.68
C THR A 328 -17.91 -39.36 22.84
N ALA A 329 -18.47 -39.31 21.64
CA ALA A 329 -18.43 -38.11 20.80
C ALA A 329 -19.41 -37.05 21.34
N VAL A 330 -18.92 -35.84 21.56
CA VAL A 330 -19.67 -34.67 22.07
C VAL A 330 -20.23 -33.83 20.90
N GLY A 331 -19.44 -33.69 19.84
CA GLY A 331 -19.78 -32.94 18.65
C GLY A 331 -18.57 -32.81 17.72
N THR A 332 -18.66 -31.98 16.70
CA THR A 332 -17.60 -31.78 15.70
C THR A 332 -17.46 -30.30 15.40
N VAL A 333 -16.21 -29.80 15.42
CA VAL A 333 -15.87 -28.49 14.85
C VAL A 333 -15.35 -28.65 13.43
N THR A 334 -15.58 -27.66 12.57
CA THR A 334 -15.01 -27.64 11.22
C THR A 334 -14.29 -26.32 10.97
N ALA A 335 -13.10 -26.44 10.41
CA ALA A 335 -12.36 -25.37 9.75
C ALA A 335 -12.12 -25.76 8.29
N GLN A 336 -12.00 -24.74 7.45
CA GLN A 336 -11.62 -24.88 6.05
C GLN A 336 -10.49 -23.90 5.77
N ASP A 337 -9.53 -24.36 5.00
CA ASP A 337 -8.49 -23.49 4.47
C ASP A 337 -9.14 -22.49 3.49
N PRO A 338 -8.85 -21.17 3.60
CA PRO A 338 -9.32 -20.21 2.61
C PRO A 338 -8.58 -20.34 1.27
N ASP A 339 -7.34 -20.82 1.29
CA ASP A 339 -6.41 -20.67 0.18
C ASP A 339 -6.77 -21.54 -1.04
N THR A 340 -6.12 -21.26 -2.16
CA THR A 340 -6.40 -21.98 -3.41
C THR A 340 -5.75 -23.36 -3.48
N ALA A 341 -4.78 -23.64 -2.61
CA ALA A 341 -4.40 -25.00 -2.26
C ALA A 341 -5.47 -25.58 -1.32
N ASN A 342 -6.09 -26.69 -1.71
CA ASN A 342 -7.10 -27.35 -0.88
C ASN A 342 -6.43 -28.17 0.25
N SER A 343 -5.82 -27.45 1.19
CA SER A 343 -4.96 -28.00 2.24
C SER A 343 -5.70 -28.89 3.22
N LEU A 344 -5.03 -29.95 3.67
CA LEU A 344 -5.59 -30.88 4.65
C LEU A 344 -5.42 -30.29 6.06
N VAL A 345 -6.55 -29.83 6.62
CA VAL A 345 -6.62 -29.29 7.98
C VAL A 345 -6.49 -30.40 9.03
N ARG A 346 -5.72 -30.12 10.08
CA ARG A 346 -5.48 -30.97 11.25
C ARG A 346 -5.97 -30.29 12.52
N TYR A 347 -6.75 -31.01 13.32
CA TYR A 347 -7.32 -30.50 14.57
C TYR A 347 -6.54 -30.96 15.81
N PHE A 348 -6.46 -30.10 16.83
CA PHE A 348 -5.93 -30.45 18.16
C PHE A 348 -6.59 -29.62 19.26
N VAL A 349 -6.56 -30.09 20.52
CA VAL A 349 -6.99 -29.29 21.67
C VAL A 349 -5.78 -28.50 22.17
N ASP A 350 -5.97 -27.21 22.42
CA ASP A 350 -4.94 -26.32 22.92
C ASP A 350 -4.85 -26.44 24.46
N HIS A 351 -3.99 -27.35 24.92
CA HIS A 351 -3.91 -27.81 26.32
C HIS A 351 -3.27 -26.80 27.28
N ASN A 352 -3.86 -25.62 27.42
CA ASN A 352 -3.43 -24.56 28.34
C ASN A 352 -3.84 -24.84 29.80
N THR A 353 -4.85 -25.69 30.04
CA THR A 353 -5.40 -25.97 31.38
C THR A 353 -5.47 -27.48 31.69
N GLU A 354 -5.76 -27.83 32.95
CA GLU A 354 -6.13 -29.21 33.35
C GLU A 354 -7.55 -29.61 32.88
N GLU A 355 -8.40 -28.61 32.59
CA GLU A 355 -9.77 -28.77 32.09
C GLU A 355 -9.77 -29.21 30.61
N ASP A 356 -8.86 -28.69 29.79
CA ASP A 356 -8.66 -29.12 28.40
C ASP A 356 -8.36 -30.63 28.28
N ARG A 357 -7.82 -31.25 29.35
CA ARG A 357 -7.53 -32.70 29.41
C ARG A 357 -8.76 -33.56 29.70
N TYR A 358 -9.95 -32.99 29.88
CA TYR A 358 -11.20 -33.75 29.95
C TYR A 358 -11.69 -34.16 28.54
N PHE A 359 -11.12 -33.58 27.48
CA PHE A 359 -11.52 -33.80 26.10
C PHE A 359 -10.32 -34.14 25.20
N THR A 360 -10.61 -34.76 24.07
CA THR A 360 -9.70 -34.96 22.95
C THR A 360 -10.44 -34.61 21.67
N VAL A 361 -9.72 -34.23 20.61
CA VAL A 361 -10.32 -34.05 19.28
C VAL A 361 -9.71 -35.05 18.30
N ASP A 362 -10.54 -35.56 17.40
CA ASP A 362 -10.07 -36.34 16.26
C ASP A 362 -9.31 -35.43 15.29
N ALA A 363 -8.01 -35.66 15.16
CA ALA A 363 -7.14 -34.82 14.36
C ALA A 363 -7.50 -34.80 12.86
N SER A 364 -8.34 -35.73 12.38
CA SER A 364 -8.78 -35.82 10.99
C SER A 364 -10.22 -35.38 10.74
N THR A 365 -11.12 -35.52 11.73
CA THR A 365 -12.55 -35.20 11.55
C THR A 365 -13.03 -33.98 12.35
N GLY A 366 -12.21 -33.40 13.24
CA GLY A 366 -12.62 -32.33 14.15
C GLY A 366 -13.62 -32.78 15.23
N THR A 367 -13.86 -34.08 15.38
CA THR A 367 -14.84 -34.64 16.33
C THR A 367 -14.27 -34.67 17.75
N ILE A 368 -14.87 -33.89 18.64
CA ILE A 368 -14.52 -33.81 20.07
C ILE A 368 -15.10 -35.03 20.80
N LYS A 369 -14.27 -35.68 21.61
CA LYS A 369 -14.56 -36.92 22.34
C LYS A 369 -14.15 -36.78 23.80
N THR A 370 -14.93 -37.36 24.71
CA THR A 370 -14.65 -37.39 26.15
C THR A 370 -13.35 -38.16 26.45
N ALA A 371 -12.49 -37.61 27.30
CA ALA A 371 -11.21 -38.23 27.70
C ALA A 371 -11.18 -38.66 29.18
N LYS A 372 -11.99 -38.00 30.02
CA LYS A 372 -12.24 -38.35 31.43
C LYS A 372 -13.74 -38.65 31.64
N VAL A 373 -14.09 -39.02 32.87
CA VAL A 373 -15.48 -38.98 33.37
C VAL A 373 -15.82 -37.56 33.85
N PHE A 374 -17.10 -37.28 34.03
CA PHE A 374 -17.62 -35.98 34.46
C PHE A 374 -18.53 -36.15 35.69
N ASP A 375 -18.77 -35.03 36.36
CA ASP A 375 -19.62 -34.85 37.54
C ASP A 375 -20.24 -33.45 37.38
N ARG A 376 -21.56 -33.37 37.19
CA ARG A 376 -22.30 -32.13 36.87
C ARG A 376 -22.53 -31.29 38.13
N GLU A 377 -22.41 -31.89 39.30
CA GLU A 377 -22.48 -31.28 40.63
C GLU A 377 -21.17 -30.56 40.98
N GLU A 378 -20.02 -31.10 40.58
CA GLU A 378 -18.70 -30.47 40.69
C GLU A 378 -18.49 -29.44 39.56
N THR A 379 -18.62 -29.83 38.29
CA THR A 379 -18.30 -28.94 37.14
C THR A 379 -19.34 -29.08 36.01
N PRO A 380 -20.40 -28.24 35.99
CA PRO A 380 -21.47 -28.34 35.00
C PRO A 380 -21.11 -27.78 33.61
N TRP A 381 -20.05 -26.99 33.48
CA TRP A 381 -19.62 -26.33 32.24
C TRP A 381 -18.10 -26.37 32.11
N TYR A 382 -17.59 -26.76 30.95
CA TYR A 382 -16.17 -26.68 30.57
C TYR A 382 -16.02 -25.73 29.39
N ASN A 383 -14.93 -24.94 29.35
CA ASN A 383 -14.59 -24.11 28.19
C ASN A 383 -13.22 -24.51 27.70
N ILE A 384 -13.15 -25.17 26.53
CA ILE A 384 -11.89 -25.59 25.91
C ILE A 384 -11.59 -24.76 24.68
N THR A 385 -10.31 -24.65 24.33
CA THR A 385 -9.89 -24.08 23.04
C THR A 385 -9.50 -25.19 22.08
N VAL A 386 -10.13 -25.25 20.91
CA VAL A 386 -9.75 -26.17 19.84
C VAL A 386 -9.01 -25.39 18.77
N ALA A 387 -7.86 -25.91 18.35
CA ALA A 387 -7.02 -25.32 17.34
C ALA A 387 -7.04 -26.15 16.04
N ALA A 388 -6.81 -25.46 14.93
CA ALA A 388 -6.64 -26.06 13.61
C ALA A 388 -5.38 -25.49 12.95
N SER A 389 -4.59 -26.37 12.33
CA SER A 389 -3.47 -26.00 11.46
C SER A 389 -3.58 -26.76 10.15
N GLU A 390 -2.80 -26.37 9.15
CA GLU A 390 -2.53 -27.28 8.04
C GLU A 390 -1.67 -28.47 8.47
N ILE A 391 -1.63 -29.51 7.62
CA ILE A 391 -0.64 -30.60 7.73
C ILE A 391 0.72 -30.16 7.19
N ASP A 392 0.75 -29.41 6.09
CA ASP A 392 2.00 -29.06 5.38
C ASP A 392 2.65 -27.77 5.92
N ASN A 393 1.86 -26.79 6.39
CA ASN A 393 2.34 -25.66 7.19
C ASN A 393 1.76 -25.67 8.64
N PRO A 394 2.34 -26.48 9.56
CA PRO A 394 1.91 -26.52 10.96
C PRO A 394 2.32 -25.27 11.77
N GLY A 395 2.91 -24.25 11.14
CA GLY A 395 3.18 -22.94 11.75
C GLY A 395 1.99 -21.99 11.73
N LEU A 396 1.04 -22.20 10.81
CA LEU A 396 -0.20 -21.45 10.71
C LEU A 396 -1.28 -22.14 11.53
N VAL A 397 -1.76 -21.46 12.57
CA VAL A 397 -2.72 -22.01 13.55
C VAL A 397 -3.85 -21.02 13.80
N SER A 398 -5.09 -21.50 13.70
CA SER A 398 -6.28 -20.79 14.19
C SER A 398 -6.83 -21.46 15.44
N HIS A 399 -7.61 -20.72 16.23
CA HIS A 399 -8.19 -21.18 17.50
C HIS A 399 -9.68 -20.82 17.56
N VAL A 400 -10.51 -21.71 18.12
CA VAL A 400 -11.94 -21.46 18.38
C VAL A 400 -12.31 -21.88 19.82
N PRO A 401 -13.05 -21.05 20.58
CA PRO A 401 -13.57 -21.44 21.88
C PRO A 401 -14.79 -22.37 21.72
N VAL A 402 -14.79 -23.46 22.50
CA VAL A 402 -15.87 -24.44 22.57
C VAL A 402 -16.36 -24.55 24.00
N GLY A 403 -17.58 -24.09 24.25
CA GLY A 403 -18.27 -24.29 25.53
C GLY A 403 -18.98 -25.64 25.53
N ILE A 404 -18.71 -26.48 26.53
CA ILE A 404 -19.31 -27.81 26.68
C ILE A 404 -20.13 -27.84 27.96
N ARG A 405 -21.46 -27.91 27.82
CA ARG A 405 -22.39 -28.06 28.94
C ARG A 405 -22.53 -29.53 29.29
N ILE A 406 -22.26 -29.87 30.54
CA ILE A 406 -22.56 -31.20 31.08
C ILE A 406 -24.07 -31.28 31.33
N LEU A 407 -24.67 -32.37 30.86
CA LEU A 407 -26.07 -32.70 31.05
C LEU A 407 -26.25 -33.71 32.19
N ASP A 408 -27.31 -33.43 32.92
CA ASP A 408 -27.68 -34.04 34.19
C ASP A 408 -28.25 -35.46 34.05
N VAL A 409 -27.95 -36.31 35.02
CA VAL A 409 -28.42 -37.68 35.14
C VAL A 409 -28.88 -37.91 36.59
N ASN A 410 -30.02 -38.59 36.81
CA ASN A 410 -30.48 -38.92 38.17
C ASN A 410 -29.52 -39.97 38.79
N ASP A 411 -28.62 -39.50 39.66
CA ASP A 411 -27.39 -40.15 40.12
C ASP A 411 -27.20 -39.96 41.65
N ASN A 412 -27.58 -38.80 42.19
CA ASN A 412 -27.67 -38.58 43.64
C ASN A 412 -29.07 -38.97 44.15
N PRO A 413 -29.18 -39.70 45.29
CA PRO A 413 -30.46 -39.89 45.97
C PRO A 413 -30.79 -38.70 46.88
N PRO A 414 -32.08 -38.32 47.04
CA PRO A 414 -32.47 -37.18 47.86
C PRO A 414 -32.23 -37.45 49.35
N GLU A 415 -31.57 -36.52 50.03
CA GLU A 415 -31.27 -36.57 51.47
C GLU A 415 -32.16 -35.61 52.27
N LEU A 416 -32.15 -35.69 53.61
CA LEU A 416 -32.81 -34.70 54.45
C LEU A 416 -32.05 -33.37 54.41
N ASP A 417 -32.79 -32.28 54.19
CA ASP A 417 -32.31 -30.88 54.16
C ASP A 417 -31.58 -30.45 55.46
N ARG A 418 -31.80 -31.17 56.56
CA ARG A 418 -31.11 -30.99 57.85
C ARG A 418 -31.34 -32.19 58.78
N GLU A 419 -30.56 -32.31 59.84
CA GLU A 419 -30.92 -33.12 61.00
C GLU A 419 -32.12 -32.50 61.74
N TYR A 420 -33.10 -33.33 62.14
CA TYR A 420 -34.29 -32.90 62.87
C TYR A 420 -34.35 -33.47 64.29
N GLU A 421 -34.25 -32.62 65.31
CA GLU A 421 -34.61 -32.96 66.69
C GLU A 421 -36.14 -32.93 66.85
N ILE A 422 -36.81 -34.08 66.68
CA ILE A 422 -38.28 -34.14 66.70
C ILE A 422 -38.79 -34.40 68.12
N VAL A 423 -39.75 -33.60 68.57
CA VAL A 423 -40.37 -33.75 69.89
C VAL A 423 -41.87 -34.05 69.78
N VAL A 424 -42.32 -35.12 70.44
CA VAL A 424 -43.74 -35.44 70.61
C VAL A 424 -44.19 -35.21 72.05
N CYS A 425 -45.26 -34.45 72.24
CA CYS A 425 -45.80 -34.19 73.57
C CYS A 425 -46.60 -35.38 74.12
N GLU A 426 -46.48 -35.68 75.41
CA GLU A 426 -47.25 -36.75 76.08
C GLU A 426 -48.78 -36.57 75.94
N ASN A 427 -49.24 -35.30 75.87
CA ASN A 427 -50.64 -34.92 75.67
C ASN A 427 -51.07 -34.81 74.18
N ALA A 428 -50.22 -35.19 73.23
CA ALA A 428 -50.52 -35.06 71.80
C ALA A 428 -51.77 -35.85 71.38
N LYS A 429 -52.56 -35.25 70.48
CA LYS A 429 -53.80 -35.81 69.92
C LYS A 429 -53.51 -36.51 68.59
N PRO A 430 -54.16 -37.63 68.24
CA PRO A 430 -54.05 -38.22 66.90
C PRO A 430 -54.42 -37.22 65.81
N GLY A 431 -53.71 -37.26 64.68
CA GLY A 431 -53.82 -36.29 63.59
C GLY A 431 -53.10 -34.96 63.85
N GLN A 432 -52.40 -34.81 64.98
CA GLN A 432 -51.56 -33.65 65.24
C GLN A 432 -50.23 -33.79 64.47
N VAL A 433 -49.91 -32.80 63.65
CA VAL A 433 -48.56 -32.62 63.08
C VAL A 433 -47.59 -32.28 64.21
N ILE A 434 -46.44 -32.96 64.26
CA ILE A 434 -45.39 -32.73 65.25
C ILE A 434 -44.14 -32.06 64.66
N GLN A 435 -43.86 -32.30 63.37
CA GLN A 435 -42.78 -31.69 62.60
C GLN A 435 -43.14 -31.75 61.11
N THR A 436 -42.63 -30.81 60.32
CA THR A 436 -42.54 -30.94 58.87
C THR A 436 -41.07 -31.10 58.48
N ILE A 437 -40.78 -32.07 57.63
CA ILE A 437 -39.44 -32.36 57.10
C ILE A 437 -39.37 -31.97 55.62
N SER A 438 -38.21 -31.51 55.20
CA SER A 438 -37.83 -31.20 53.82
C SER A 438 -36.68 -32.12 53.40
N ALA A 439 -36.55 -32.31 52.10
CA ALA A 439 -35.43 -33.00 51.48
C ALA A 439 -34.72 -32.05 50.51
N THR A 440 -33.47 -32.39 50.20
CA THR A 440 -32.62 -31.72 49.21
C THR A 440 -31.97 -32.79 48.36
N ASP A 441 -31.81 -32.45 47.09
CA ASP A 441 -31.06 -33.23 46.12
C ASP A 441 -29.93 -32.36 45.55
N LYS A 442 -28.97 -32.98 44.87
CA LYS A 442 -27.90 -32.27 44.16
C LYS A 442 -28.18 -32.17 42.66
N ASP A 443 -28.82 -33.20 42.11
CA ASP A 443 -29.23 -33.30 40.71
C ASP A 443 -30.19 -32.15 40.36
N ASN A 444 -30.31 -31.80 39.08
CA ASN A 444 -31.07 -30.61 38.70
C ASN A 444 -32.58 -30.76 38.95
N SER A 445 -33.31 -29.65 38.84
CA SER A 445 -34.74 -29.57 39.12
C SER A 445 -35.69 -30.38 38.21
N ALA A 446 -35.17 -31.12 37.22
CA ALA A 446 -35.91 -32.13 36.45
C ALA A 446 -35.73 -33.56 37.00
N ASN A 447 -34.62 -33.85 37.68
CA ASN A 447 -34.25 -35.14 38.26
C ASN A 447 -34.42 -35.10 39.80
N GLY A 448 -33.58 -34.33 40.49
CA GLY A 448 -33.56 -34.09 41.94
C GLY A 448 -34.71 -33.23 42.49
N ALA A 449 -35.94 -33.48 42.05
CA ALA A 449 -37.13 -32.73 42.47
C ALA A 449 -38.37 -33.63 42.63
N ARG A 450 -39.40 -33.09 43.30
CA ARG A 450 -40.73 -33.73 43.52
C ARG A 450 -40.70 -34.92 44.50
N PHE A 451 -40.02 -34.73 45.63
CA PHE A 451 -39.78 -35.77 46.62
C PHE A 451 -41.06 -36.46 47.14
N HIS A 452 -41.03 -37.78 47.21
CA HIS A 452 -42.06 -38.61 47.82
C HIS A 452 -41.53 -39.25 49.11
N PHE A 453 -42.07 -38.81 50.25
CA PHE A 453 -41.71 -39.38 51.55
C PHE A 453 -42.68 -40.52 51.89
N SER A 454 -42.12 -41.65 52.30
CA SER A 454 -42.85 -42.85 52.69
C SER A 454 -42.23 -43.49 53.94
N LEU A 455 -42.95 -44.43 54.55
CA LEU A 455 -42.37 -45.30 55.58
C LEU A 455 -41.99 -46.61 54.88
N ASP A 456 -40.86 -47.19 55.28
CA ASP A 456 -40.42 -48.54 54.88
C ASP A 456 -41.60 -49.54 54.93
N GLU A 457 -41.66 -50.50 54.00
CA GLU A 457 -42.84 -51.35 53.81
C GLU A 457 -43.21 -52.13 55.07
N GLY A 458 -42.20 -52.63 55.81
CA GLY A 458 -42.37 -53.30 57.10
C GLY A 458 -42.90 -52.40 58.22
N LEU A 459 -42.83 -51.08 58.03
CA LEU A 459 -43.29 -50.03 58.96
C LEU A 459 -44.43 -49.17 58.41
N SER A 460 -44.97 -49.48 57.22
CA SER A 460 -46.19 -48.88 56.66
C SER A 460 -47.39 -48.92 57.64
N MET A 461 -47.47 -49.94 58.49
CA MET A 461 -48.47 -50.08 59.55
C MET A 461 -48.05 -49.50 60.91
N ASN A 462 -47.03 -48.63 60.99
CA ASN A 462 -46.52 -48.04 62.24
C ASN A 462 -47.68 -47.50 63.10
N PRO A 463 -47.90 -48.01 64.33
CA PRO A 463 -49.06 -47.65 65.15
C PRO A 463 -48.92 -46.29 65.84
N ASN A 464 -47.72 -45.72 65.87
CA ASN A 464 -47.40 -44.49 66.59
C ASN A 464 -47.47 -43.27 65.66
N PHE A 465 -46.86 -43.33 64.47
CA PHE A 465 -46.74 -42.18 63.54
C PHE A 465 -47.18 -42.53 62.11
N THR A 466 -47.48 -41.50 61.33
CA THR A 466 -47.69 -41.56 59.88
C THR A 466 -47.05 -40.33 59.23
N LEU A 467 -46.70 -40.43 57.96
CA LEU A 467 -46.35 -39.27 57.13
C LEU A 467 -47.59 -38.77 56.38
N ARG A 468 -47.52 -37.52 55.91
CA ARG A 468 -48.35 -36.95 54.85
C ARG A 468 -47.46 -36.09 53.97
N ASN A 469 -47.28 -36.48 52.71
CA ASN A 469 -46.68 -35.63 51.69
C ASN A 469 -47.54 -34.38 51.49
N ASN A 470 -46.88 -33.22 51.44
CA ASN A 470 -47.48 -31.93 51.11
C ASN A 470 -47.15 -31.59 49.66
N GLU A 471 -47.81 -30.56 49.09
CA GLU A 471 -47.63 -30.18 47.67
C GLU A 471 -46.36 -29.34 47.41
N ASP A 472 -45.57 -29.06 48.45
CA ASP A 472 -44.41 -28.15 48.48
C ASP A 472 -43.06 -28.87 48.65
N ASN A 473 -42.97 -30.15 48.22
CA ASN A 473 -41.82 -31.04 48.42
C ASN A 473 -41.44 -31.28 49.90
N THR A 474 -42.36 -31.03 50.84
CA THR A 474 -42.21 -31.37 52.26
C THR A 474 -43.13 -32.53 52.67
N ALA A 475 -42.84 -33.17 53.81
CA ALA A 475 -43.76 -34.08 54.47
C ALA A 475 -44.02 -33.67 55.91
N SER A 476 -45.29 -33.67 56.33
CA SER A 476 -45.67 -33.51 57.73
C SER A 476 -45.75 -34.86 58.42
N ILE A 477 -45.12 -34.98 59.59
CA ILE A 477 -45.18 -36.15 60.46
C ILE A 477 -46.34 -35.98 61.42
N LEU A 478 -47.26 -36.94 61.47
CA LEU A 478 -48.46 -36.91 62.29
C LEU A 478 -48.51 -38.08 63.27
N THR A 479 -49.06 -37.82 64.45
CA THR A 479 -49.35 -38.85 65.46
C THR A 479 -50.57 -39.68 65.08
N ARG A 480 -50.48 -41.01 65.21
CA ARG A 480 -51.62 -41.95 65.13
C ARG A 480 -52.12 -42.36 66.52
N ARG A 481 -51.20 -42.57 67.47
CA ARG A 481 -51.50 -43.05 68.82
C ARG A 481 -51.97 -41.94 69.76
N ARG A 482 -52.78 -42.32 70.76
CA ARG A 482 -53.18 -41.48 71.90
C ARG A 482 -52.27 -41.76 73.10
N ARG A 483 -51.88 -40.71 73.83
CA ARG A 483 -51.06 -40.76 75.06
C ARG A 483 -49.68 -41.40 74.85
N TYR A 484 -48.72 -40.59 74.44
CA TYR A 484 -47.29 -40.94 74.56
C TYR A 484 -46.90 -40.82 76.03
N SER A 485 -45.97 -41.65 76.51
CA SER A 485 -45.51 -41.56 77.89
C SER A 485 -44.06 -42.01 78.05
N ARG A 486 -43.25 -41.13 78.62
CA ARG A 486 -41.79 -41.29 78.79
C ARG A 486 -41.40 -42.53 79.57
N THR A 487 -42.21 -42.91 80.55
CA THR A 487 -41.98 -44.09 81.40
C THR A 487 -42.26 -45.41 80.67
N THR A 488 -42.83 -45.37 79.46
CA THR A 488 -43.07 -46.54 78.61
C THR A 488 -42.14 -46.59 77.40
N GLN A 489 -41.87 -45.43 76.79
CA GLN A 489 -40.89 -45.26 75.72
C GLN A 489 -40.59 -43.76 75.58
N ASP A 490 -39.33 -43.35 75.77
CA ASP A 490 -38.90 -41.94 75.72
C ASP A 490 -38.37 -41.51 74.35
N VAL A 491 -37.89 -42.44 73.52
CA VAL A 491 -37.45 -42.21 72.14
C VAL A 491 -38.10 -43.22 71.19
N TYR A 492 -38.57 -42.72 70.05
CA TYR A 492 -38.98 -43.51 68.90
C TYR A 492 -38.01 -43.24 67.73
N TYR A 493 -37.71 -44.28 66.97
CA TYR A 493 -36.96 -44.18 65.72
C TYR A 493 -37.95 -44.38 64.57
N LEU A 494 -37.91 -43.48 63.58
CA LEU A 494 -38.81 -43.50 62.43
C LEU A 494 -37.96 -43.43 61.15
N PRO A 495 -37.62 -44.59 60.52
CA PRO A 495 -37.04 -44.58 59.19
C PRO A 495 -38.07 -44.05 58.19
N VAL A 496 -37.66 -43.04 57.45
CA VAL A 496 -38.39 -42.42 56.34
C VAL A 496 -37.61 -42.71 55.07
N LEU A 497 -38.27 -43.33 54.10
CA LEU A 497 -37.75 -43.48 52.75
C LEU A 497 -38.16 -42.22 51.95
N ILE A 498 -37.18 -41.57 51.33
CA ILE A 498 -37.36 -40.39 50.47
C ILE A 498 -36.98 -40.83 49.07
N SER A 499 -37.88 -40.71 48.09
CA SER A 499 -37.54 -40.89 46.67
C SER A 499 -37.70 -39.58 45.90
N ASP A 500 -36.94 -39.41 44.83
CA ASP A 500 -37.09 -38.29 43.91
C ASP A 500 -38.23 -38.52 42.90
N GLY A 501 -38.31 -37.66 41.88
CA GLY A 501 -39.21 -37.75 40.74
C GLY A 501 -38.49 -37.96 39.39
N GLY A 502 -37.19 -38.27 39.42
CA GLY A 502 -36.34 -38.51 38.25
C GLY A 502 -36.55 -39.88 37.60
N THR A 503 -35.73 -40.18 36.60
CA THR A 503 -35.85 -41.42 35.81
C THR A 503 -34.49 -42.03 35.49
N PRO A 504 -34.13 -43.19 36.09
CA PRO A 504 -34.86 -43.95 37.11
C PRO A 504 -34.89 -43.19 38.45
N PRO A 505 -35.98 -43.31 39.24
CA PRO A 505 -36.03 -42.67 40.54
C PRO A 505 -35.11 -43.37 41.54
N LEU A 506 -34.33 -42.58 42.27
CA LEU A 506 -33.49 -43.03 43.38
C LEU A 506 -34.20 -42.80 44.72
N SER A 507 -33.62 -43.32 45.80
CA SER A 507 -34.15 -43.11 47.15
C SER A 507 -33.12 -43.31 48.25
N SER A 508 -33.25 -42.53 49.32
CA SER A 508 -32.50 -42.68 50.57
C SER A 508 -33.40 -43.08 51.74
N SER A 509 -32.83 -43.71 52.76
CA SER A 509 -33.54 -44.07 54.00
C SER A 509 -32.92 -43.39 55.20
N SER A 510 -33.63 -42.41 55.76
CA SER A 510 -33.18 -41.57 56.87
C SER A 510 -33.95 -41.88 58.16
N THR A 511 -33.25 -42.18 59.26
CA THR A 511 -33.90 -42.51 60.54
C THR A 511 -34.05 -41.29 61.44
N LEU A 512 -35.27 -40.76 61.51
CA LEU A 512 -35.62 -39.64 62.37
C LEU A 512 -35.75 -40.08 63.84
N THR A 513 -35.23 -39.27 64.76
CA THR A 513 -35.37 -39.50 66.21
C THR A 513 -36.49 -38.63 66.78
N ILE A 514 -37.49 -39.26 67.41
CA ILE A 514 -38.66 -38.60 67.97
C ILE A 514 -38.64 -38.81 69.49
N ARG A 515 -38.25 -37.77 70.24
CA ARG A 515 -38.19 -37.80 71.71
C ARG A 515 -39.55 -37.40 72.31
N VAL A 516 -40.02 -38.16 73.30
CA VAL A 516 -41.22 -37.84 74.07
C VAL A 516 -40.89 -36.79 75.13
N CYS A 517 -41.62 -35.67 75.14
CA CYS A 517 -41.47 -34.65 76.18
C CYS A 517 -42.78 -34.28 76.88
N ALA A 518 -42.65 -33.91 78.16
CA ALA A 518 -43.73 -33.31 78.92
C ALA A 518 -43.94 -31.88 78.41
N CYS A 519 -45.19 -31.52 78.11
CA CYS A 519 -45.56 -30.24 77.52
C CYS A 519 -46.68 -29.56 78.31
N GLU A 520 -46.80 -28.24 78.16
CA GLU A 520 -47.90 -27.46 78.71
C GLU A 520 -49.19 -27.65 77.90
N ARG A 521 -50.31 -27.07 78.36
CA ARG A 521 -51.61 -27.19 77.71
C ARG A 521 -51.64 -26.59 76.30
N ASP A 522 -50.77 -25.60 76.06
CA ASP A 522 -50.65 -24.87 74.80
C ASP A 522 -49.60 -25.50 73.85
N GLY A 523 -49.22 -26.76 74.09
CA GLY A 523 -48.30 -27.54 73.24
C GLY A 523 -46.82 -27.22 73.40
N ARG A 524 -46.46 -26.17 74.16
CA ARG A 524 -45.05 -25.82 74.42
C ARG A 524 -44.36 -26.88 75.28
N VAL A 525 -43.15 -27.27 74.87
CA VAL A 525 -42.29 -28.23 75.58
C VAL A 525 -41.86 -27.67 76.94
N ARG A 526 -41.93 -28.50 77.98
CA ARG A 526 -41.69 -28.08 79.38
C ARG A 526 -40.38 -28.61 79.97
N THR A 527 -40.01 -29.86 79.67
CA THR A 527 -38.70 -30.46 79.97
C THR A 527 -38.36 -31.51 78.91
N CYS A 528 -37.12 -31.57 78.40
CA CYS A 528 -36.68 -32.61 77.45
C CYS A 528 -35.51 -33.52 77.91
N HIS A 529 -34.91 -33.27 79.08
CA HIS A 529 -33.78 -34.07 79.56
C HIS A 529 -34.22 -35.38 80.24
N ALA A 530 -33.62 -36.49 79.81
CA ALA A 530 -33.13 -37.49 80.75
C ALA A 530 -31.89 -36.90 81.45
N GLU A 531 -31.69 -37.22 82.73
CA GLU A 531 -30.57 -36.66 83.50
C GLU A 531 -29.23 -37.02 82.85
N ALA A 532 -28.35 -36.03 82.70
CA ALA A 532 -27.00 -36.26 82.19
C ALA A 532 -26.23 -37.11 83.20
N PHE A 533 -26.14 -38.41 82.95
CA PHE A 533 -25.41 -39.35 83.78
C PHE A 533 -23.92 -39.00 83.71
N LEU A 534 -23.44 -38.22 84.68
CA LEU A 534 -22.06 -37.76 84.78
C LEU A 534 -21.13 -38.98 84.80
N SER A 535 -20.49 -39.22 83.65
CA SER A 535 -19.65 -40.41 83.47
C SER A 535 -18.47 -40.38 84.45
N SER A 536 -18.16 -41.54 85.01
CA SER A 536 -17.39 -41.69 86.26
C SER A 536 -15.88 -41.45 86.09
N ALA A 537 -15.50 -40.20 85.88
CA ALA A 537 -14.13 -39.70 85.97
C ALA A 537 -14.00 -38.73 87.16
N GLY A 538 -13.56 -39.24 88.32
CA GLY A 538 -13.50 -38.51 89.60
C GLY A 538 -12.39 -37.46 89.70
N LEU A 539 -12.32 -36.51 88.76
CA LEU A 539 -11.45 -35.35 88.85
C LEU A 539 -12.14 -34.22 89.61
N SER A 540 -11.50 -33.75 90.68
CA SER A 540 -11.83 -32.50 91.34
C SER A 540 -11.85 -31.34 90.34
N THR A 541 -12.67 -30.32 90.58
CA THR A 541 -12.65 -29.06 89.81
C THR A 541 -11.25 -28.43 89.79
N GLY A 542 -10.47 -28.58 90.87
CA GLY A 542 -9.07 -28.18 90.91
C GLY A 542 -8.15 -28.96 89.96
N ALA A 543 -8.46 -30.23 89.67
CA ALA A 543 -7.72 -31.03 88.69
C ALA A 543 -8.08 -30.65 87.24
N LEU A 544 -9.34 -30.32 86.95
CA LEU A 544 -9.73 -29.74 85.67
C LEU A 544 -9.06 -28.37 85.44
N ILE A 545 -9.03 -27.50 86.45
CA ILE A 545 -8.32 -26.21 86.40
C ILE A 545 -6.81 -26.42 86.21
N ALA A 546 -6.20 -27.40 86.88
CA ALA A 546 -4.79 -27.73 86.70
C ALA A 546 -4.46 -28.24 85.28
N ILE A 547 -5.29 -29.13 84.72
CA ILE A 547 -5.13 -29.62 83.33
C ILE A 547 -5.28 -28.46 82.34
N LEU A 548 -6.29 -27.60 82.52
CA LEU A 548 -6.53 -26.46 81.64
C LEU A 548 -5.38 -25.43 81.73
N LEU A 549 -4.83 -25.18 82.92
CA LEU A 549 -3.59 -24.42 83.10
C LEU A 549 -2.39 -25.07 82.40
N CYS A 550 -2.20 -26.39 82.52
CA CYS A 550 -1.12 -27.09 81.82
C CYS A 550 -1.25 -27.01 80.29
N VAL A 551 -2.48 -27.09 79.75
CA VAL A 551 -2.74 -26.91 78.31
C VAL A 551 -2.46 -25.47 77.87
N VAL A 552 -2.89 -24.46 78.64
CA VAL A 552 -2.60 -23.05 78.35
C VAL A 552 -1.10 -22.74 78.43
N ILE A 553 -0.38 -23.33 79.40
CA ILE A 553 1.08 -23.20 79.52
C ILE A 553 1.79 -23.90 78.34
N LEU A 554 1.34 -25.09 77.93
CA LEU A 554 1.88 -25.76 76.73
C LEU A 554 1.64 -24.95 75.46
N LEU A 555 0.43 -24.39 75.28
CA LEU A 555 0.13 -23.50 74.15
C LEU A 555 0.99 -22.23 74.19
N ALA A 556 1.20 -21.63 75.36
CA ALA A 556 2.11 -20.49 75.52
C ALA A 556 3.57 -20.84 75.17
N ILE A 557 4.06 -22.03 75.55
CA ILE A 557 5.39 -22.54 75.17
C ILE A 557 5.48 -22.79 73.66
N VAL A 558 4.44 -23.36 73.03
CA VAL A 558 4.39 -23.57 71.57
C VAL A 558 4.39 -22.23 70.82
N VAL A 559 3.59 -21.26 71.26
CA VAL A 559 3.58 -19.89 70.69
C VAL A 559 4.94 -19.21 70.88
N LEU A 560 5.56 -19.32 72.05
CA LEU A 560 6.92 -18.81 72.31
C LEU A 560 7.95 -19.47 71.39
N PHE A 561 7.83 -20.77 71.12
CA PHE A 561 8.74 -21.48 70.22
C PHE A 561 8.52 -21.08 68.75
N ILE A 562 7.29 -20.76 68.35
CA ILE A 562 6.94 -20.22 67.02
C ILE A 562 7.47 -18.79 66.85
N THR A 563 7.34 -17.91 67.85
CA THR A 563 7.86 -16.53 67.78
C THR A 563 9.40 -16.50 67.81
N LEU A 564 10.05 -17.33 68.64
CA LEU A 564 11.51 -17.47 68.65
C LEU A 564 12.06 -18.14 67.38
N ARG A 565 11.29 -19.01 66.70
CA ARG A 565 11.64 -19.48 65.35
C ARG A 565 11.47 -18.39 64.28
N ARG A 566 10.51 -17.48 64.43
CA ARG A 566 10.35 -16.31 63.54
C ARG A 566 11.45 -15.26 63.73
N SER A 567 11.99 -15.07 64.93
CA SER A 567 13.04 -14.08 65.21
C SER A 567 14.46 -14.48 64.76
N LYS A 568 14.61 -15.46 63.86
CA LYS A 568 15.90 -15.88 63.25
C LYS A 568 15.80 -16.16 61.75
N LYS A 569 15.03 -15.36 61.02
CA LYS A 569 15.21 -15.14 59.58
C LYS A 569 15.17 -13.64 59.29
N GLU A 570 16.19 -13.16 58.58
CA GLU A 570 16.31 -11.78 58.14
C GLU A 570 15.37 -11.52 56.95
N PRO A 571 14.78 -10.31 56.82
CA PRO A 571 13.96 -9.95 55.67
C PRO A 571 14.81 -9.35 54.54
N LEU A 572 14.42 -9.64 53.29
CA LEU A 572 14.77 -8.83 52.13
C LEU A 572 13.48 -8.32 51.50
N ILE A 573 13.24 -7.03 51.65
CA ILE A 573 12.22 -6.24 50.94
C ILE A 573 12.88 -4.91 50.60
N ILE A 574 12.80 -4.49 49.35
CA ILE A 574 13.16 -3.14 48.90
C ILE A 574 12.05 -2.68 47.96
N SER A 575 11.54 -1.47 48.21
CA SER A 575 10.58 -0.75 47.36
C SER A 575 10.76 0.74 47.59
N GLU A 576 10.92 1.49 46.49
CA GLU A 576 10.80 2.96 46.37
C GLU A 576 11.79 3.84 47.17
N GLU A 577 12.65 4.56 46.41
CA GLU A 577 12.90 6.03 46.40
C GLU A 577 13.13 6.78 47.75
N ASP A 578 13.99 7.80 47.89
CA ASP A 578 14.45 8.83 46.94
C ASP A 578 15.73 9.59 47.46
N VAL A 579 16.26 10.54 46.66
CA VAL A 579 17.06 11.74 47.01
C VAL A 579 18.61 11.63 47.16
N ARG A 580 19.29 12.29 46.19
CA ARG A 580 20.54 13.12 46.21
C ARG A 580 21.91 12.62 45.69
N GLU A 581 22.39 13.43 44.74
CA GLU A 581 23.76 13.97 44.57
C GLU A 581 24.91 12.99 44.23
N ASN A 582 25.18 12.87 42.92
CA ASN A 582 26.25 13.69 42.31
C ASN A 582 26.07 13.92 40.80
N VAL A 583 26.69 14.99 40.29
CA VAL A 583 26.50 15.55 38.94
C VAL A 583 27.61 15.10 37.98
N VAL A 584 27.24 14.65 36.77
CA VAL A 584 27.81 15.11 35.48
C VAL A 584 26.71 15.01 34.40
N THR A 585 26.56 16.05 33.57
CA THR A 585 25.71 16.10 32.38
C THR A 585 26.55 15.97 31.10
N TYR A 586 26.05 15.28 30.07
CA TYR A 586 26.28 15.64 28.66
C TYR A 586 25.11 15.14 27.80
N ASP A 587 24.70 15.96 26.85
CA ASP A 587 23.73 15.66 25.79
C ASP A 587 24.47 15.48 24.44
N ASP A 588 23.75 14.92 23.46
CA ASP A 588 24.03 14.97 22.00
C ASP A 588 25.27 14.26 21.40
N GLU A 589 25.22 14.12 20.06
CA GLU A 589 26.16 13.42 19.16
C GLU A 589 26.21 11.88 19.32
N GLY A 590 26.46 11.07 18.29
CA GLY A 590 26.73 11.34 16.86
C GLY A 590 26.72 10.03 16.04
N GLY A 591 26.94 10.10 14.72
CA GLY A 591 26.91 8.94 13.81
C GLY A 591 28.26 8.25 13.54
N GLY A 592 28.19 7.13 12.81
CA GLY A 592 29.29 6.24 12.37
C GLY A 592 28.72 4.81 12.28
N GLU A 593 28.74 4.03 11.20
CA GLU A 593 29.71 3.80 10.10
C GLU A 593 30.99 3.06 10.50
N GLU A 594 31.18 1.89 9.85
CA GLU A 594 32.36 0.99 9.83
C GLU A 594 32.70 0.34 11.21
N ASP A 595 33.29 -0.85 11.33
CA ASP A 595 34.21 -1.60 10.46
C ASP A 595 33.64 -2.87 9.78
N THR A 596 34.43 -3.41 8.84
CA THR A 596 34.19 -4.67 8.11
C THR A 596 35.27 -5.72 8.41
N GLU A 597 34.94 -7.01 8.33
CA GLU A 597 35.78 -8.17 7.94
C GLU A 597 35.02 -9.49 8.27
N ALA A 598 35.25 -10.65 7.64
CA ALA A 598 35.60 -10.99 6.25
C ALA A 598 35.47 -12.52 6.05
N PHE A 599 34.62 -12.99 5.12
CA PHE A 599 34.58 -14.42 4.73
C PHE A 599 34.14 -14.64 3.27
N ASP A 600 35.10 -14.80 2.37
CA ASP A 600 34.97 -15.61 1.14
C ASP A 600 36.12 -16.63 1.11
N ILE A 601 35.77 -17.91 1.00
CA ILE A 601 36.70 -19.00 0.69
C ILE A 601 36.09 -20.02 -0.30
N THR A 602 35.74 -19.54 -1.49
CA THR A 602 36.02 -20.21 -2.78
C THR A 602 36.22 -21.76 -2.77
N ALA A 603 35.14 -22.51 -2.57
CA ALA A 603 35.17 -23.98 -2.42
C ALA A 603 34.69 -24.80 -3.64
N LEU A 604 34.69 -24.23 -4.85
CA LEU A 604 34.32 -24.94 -6.10
C LEU A 604 35.38 -24.80 -7.20
N ARG A 605 36.52 -25.48 -7.02
CA ARG A 605 37.53 -25.67 -8.08
C ARG A 605 37.70 -27.15 -8.38
N ASN A 606 37.11 -27.60 -9.49
CA ASN A 606 37.05 -29.00 -9.92
C ASN A 606 38.30 -29.40 -10.74
N PRO A 607 39.14 -30.36 -10.29
CA PRO A 607 40.19 -30.97 -11.09
C PRO A 607 39.73 -32.32 -11.69
N SER A 608 40.13 -32.58 -12.93
CA SER A 608 39.89 -33.85 -13.61
C SER A 608 40.83 -34.98 -13.15
N ALA A 609 40.47 -36.22 -13.52
CA ALA A 609 41.08 -37.51 -13.18
C ALA A 609 40.72 -38.06 -11.77
N ALA A 610 40.53 -39.37 -11.57
CA ALA A 610 40.70 -40.49 -12.51
C ALA A 610 39.58 -41.54 -12.42
N GLU A 611 39.51 -42.38 -13.45
CA GLU A 611 38.69 -43.59 -13.54
C GLU A 611 39.05 -44.63 -12.47
N GLU A 612 38.08 -45.40 -11.97
CA GLU A 612 37.97 -46.86 -12.26
C GLU A 612 36.83 -47.55 -11.44
N LEU A 613 36.04 -48.40 -12.12
CA LEU A 613 35.64 -49.79 -11.76
C LEU A 613 35.07 -50.11 -10.32
N LYS A 614 34.00 -50.89 -10.09
CA LYS A 614 33.28 -51.94 -10.88
C LYS A 614 31.96 -52.40 -10.18
N TYR A 615 30.98 -52.84 -11.00
CA TYR A 615 29.99 -53.95 -10.76
C TYR A 615 28.78 -53.72 -9.81
N ARG A 616 27.51 -53.80 -10.30
CA ARG A 616 26.57 -54.96 -10.48
C ARG A 616 25.73 -55.27 -9.21
N ARG A 617 24.46 -55.72 -9.24
CA ARG A 617 23.46 -56.18 -10.26
C ARG A 617 22.05 -56.03 -9.62
N ASP A 618 20.85 -56.06 -10.25
CA ASP A 618 20.17 -56.98 -11.20
C ASP A 618 18.93 -56.25 -11.84
N ILE A 619 18.59 -56.35 -13.15
CA ILE A 619 17.82 -57.39 -13.90
C ILE A 619 16.28 -57.36 -13.61
N ARG A 620 15.39 -56.76 -14.46
CA ARG A 620 14.91 -57.07 -15.85
C ARG A 620 13.61 -57.95 -15.86
N PRO A 621 12.92 -58.26 -17.01
CA PRO A 621 13.21 -58.04 -18.45
C PRO A 621 12.03 -57.42 -19.27
N GLU A 622 12.04 -57.22 -20.61
CA GLU A 622 13.12 -57.32 -21.61
C GLU A 622 13.32 -56.01 -22.44
N VAL A 623 13.01 -55.77 -23.74
CA VAL A 623 12.52 -56.51 -24.95
C VAL A 623 13.35 -56.13 -26.20
N LYS A 624 13.21 -56.86 -27.33
CA LYS A 624 14.04 -56.81 -28.55
C LYS A 624 13.41 -55.90 -29.65
N HIS A 625 14.14 -54.95 -30.28
CA HIS A 625 15.09 -55.06 -31.43
C HIS A 625 14.43 -55.47 -32.77
N VAL A 626 14.76 -54.90 -33.95
CA VAL A 626 16.00 -54.98 -34.80
C VAL A 626 15.85 -53.93 -35.96
N PRO A 627 16.86 -53.44 -36.74
CA PRO A 627 18.35 -53.58 -36.74
C PRO A 627 19.12 -52.23 -36.58
N ARG A 628 20.45 -52.27 -36.76
CA ARG A 628 21.39 -51.11 -36.77
C ARG A 628 21.72 -50.60 -38.18
N HIS A 629 22.13 -49.34 -38.28
CA HIS A 629 23.36 -48.94 -39.00
C HIS A 629 24.18 -47.94 -38.16
N HIS A 630 25.45 -47.74 -38.50
CA HIS A 630 26.43 -46.97 -37.70
C HIS A 630 27.29 -46.05 -38.62
N PRO A 631 28.03 -45.06 -38.07
CA PRO A 631 27.78 -43.66 -38.44
C PRO A 631 28.93 -42.97 -39.22
N SER A 632 28.63 -41.79 -39.76
CA SER A 632 29.63 -40.81 -40.19
C SER A 632 29.16 -39.36 -40.07
N SER A 633 30.13 -38.45 -39.93
CA SER A 633 30.08 -37.01 -40.25
C SER A 633 28.99 -36.10 -39.66
N ARG A 634 29.43 -35.22 -38.75
CA ARG A 634 29.04 -33.80 -38.56
C ARG A 634 27.55 -33.45 -38.50
N LEU A 635 27.15 -32.89 -37.35
CA LEU A 635 26.03 -31.97 -37.25
C LEU A 635 26.62 -30.55 -37.12
N ASP A 636 26.37 -29.73 -38.14
CA ASP A 636 26.69 -28.31 -38.13
C ASP A 636 25.63 -27.52 -37.32
N SER A 637 25.88 -26.23 -37.10
CA SER A 637 24.96 -25.34 -36.37
C SER A 637 23.62 -25.19 -37.10
N ILE A 638 22.52 -25.54 -36.42
CA ILE A 638 21.16 -25.35 -36.95
C ILE A 638 20.84 -23.85 -37.01
N ASP A 639 20.52 -23.34 -38.20
CA ASP A 639 19.96 -22.00 -38.35
C ASP A 639 18.50 -22.00 -37.85
N VAL A 640 18.27 -21.28 -36.75
CA VAL A 640 16.96 -21.11 -36.13
C VAL A 640 15.95 -20.48 -37.10
N GLN A 641 16.40 -19.63 -38.02
CA GLN A 641 15.54 -18.96 -38.99
C GLN A 641 15.13 -19.89 -40.15
N GLU A 642 15.92 -20.93 -40.46
CA GLU A 642 15.51 -22.00 -41.37
C GLU A 642 14.55 -22.98 -40.68
N PHE A 643 14.83 -23.35 -39.43
CA PHE A 643 13.93 -24.18 -38.60
C PHE A 643 12.52 -23.57 -38.45
N ILE A 644 12.43 -22.26 -38.20
CA ILE A 644 11.14 -21.55 -38.09
C ILE A 644 10.37 -21.58 -39.43
N LYS A 645 11.06 -21.37 -40.56
CA LYS A 645 10.43 -21.45 -41.90
C LYS A 645 9.93 -22.86 -42.20
N GLN A 646 10.68 -23.89 -41.83
CA GLN A 646 10.25 -25.28 -41.99
C GLN A 646 9.00 -25.57 -41.15
N ARG A 647 8.96 -25.12 -39.88
CA ARG A 647 7.79 -25.32 -39.01
C ARG A 647 6.55 -24.56 -39.46
N LEU A 648 6.71 -23.38 -40.05
CA LEU A 648 5.60 -22.66 -40.68
C LEU A 648 5.04 -23.44 -41.87
N ALA A 649 5.90 -23.90 -42.77
CA ALA A 649 5.49 -24.69 -43.94
C ALA A 649 4.89 -26.07 -43.57
N GLU A 650 5.30 -26.68 -42.46
CA GLU A 650 4.67 -27.89 -41.91
C GLU A 650 3.27 -27.60 -41.35
N ALA A 651 3.03 -26.42 -40.75
CA ALA A 651 1.73 -26.02 -40.22
C ALA A 651 0.74 -25.58 -41.32
N ASP A 652 1.20 -24.82 -42.32
CA ASP A 652 0.41 -24.42 -43.50
C ASP A 652 -0.06 -25.63 -44.35
N MET A 653 0.51 -26.81 -44.11
CA MET A 653 0.22 -28.07 -44.79
C MET A 653 -0.59 -29.07 -43.94
N ASP A 654 -1.06 -28.70 -42.74
CA ASP A 654 -1.88 -29.59 -41.89
C ASP A 654 -3.38 -29.50 -42.25
N PRO A 655 -3.99 -30.54 -42.85
CA PRO A 655 -5.39 -30.52 -43.25
C PRO A 655 -6.37 -30.83 -42.10
N SER A 656 -5.89 -30.98 -40.85
CA SER A 656 -6.73 -31.26 -39.68
C SER A 656 -7.18 -30.01 -38.91
N VAL A 657 -6.64 -28.84 -39.25
CA VAL A 657 -6.94 -27.55 -38.61
C VAL A 657 -8.09 -26.85 -39.37
N PRO A 658 -9.06 -26.21 -38.68
CA PRO A 658 -10.07 -25.38 -39.34
C PRO A 658 -9.42 -24.21 -40.12
N PRO A 659 -9.89 -23.88 -41.34
CA PRO A 659 -9.33 -22.79 -42.11
C PRO A 659 -9.58 -21.43 -41.43
N TYR A 660 -8.57 -20.56 -41.46
CA TYR A 660 -8.60 -19.26 -40.81
C TYR A 660 -9.75 -18.35 -41.27
N ASP A 661 -10.35 -17.66 -40.31
CA ASP A 661 -11.30 -16.58 -40.57
C ASP A 661 -10.57 -15.40 -41.24
N SER A 662 -10.89 -15.15 -42.51
CA SER A 662 -10.17 -14.14 -43.30
C SER A 662 -10.81 -12.75 -43.13
N LEU A 663 -9.98 -11.72 -42.95
CA LEU A 663 -10.41 -10.32 -42.78
C LEU A 663 -11.18 -9.74 -43.99
N GLN A 664 -11.33 -10.47 -45.10
CA GLN A 664 -12.15 -10.05 -46.23
C GLN A 664 -13.66 -10.27 -46.02
N THR A 665 -14.08 -11.18 -45.14
CA THR A 665 -15.51 -11.46 -44.90
C THR A 665 -16.23 -10.29 -44.22
N TYR A 666 -15.55 -9.56 -43.32
CA TYR A 666 -16.12 -8.41 -42.61
C TYR A 666 -16.28 -7.14 -43.46
N ALA A 667 -15.67 -7.07 -44.65
CA ALA A 667 -15.61 -5.84 -45.43
C ALA A 667 -16.89 -5.53 -46.23
N TYR A 668 -17.81 -6.49 -46.38
CA TYR A 668 -18.92 -6.41 -47.33
C TYR A 668 -20.25 -5.90 -46.75
N GLU A 669 -20.48 -6.03 -45.44
CA GLU A 669 -21.78 -5.67 -44.82
C GLU A 669 -21.85 -4.23 -44.28
N GLY A 670 -20.72 -3.59 -43.98
CA GLY A 670 -20.70 -2.29 -43.27
C GLY A 670 -20.86 -1.02 -44.13
N HIS A 671 -20.84 -1.11 -45.46
CA HIS A 671 -20.40 0.03 -46.29
C HIS A 671 -21.45 1.10 -46.66
N ARG A 672 -22.70 1.03 -46.17
CA ARG A 672 -23.76 2.05 -46.36
C ARG A 672 -24.77 2.15 -45.21
N SER A 673 -24.30 2.24 -43.95
CA SER A 673 -25.16 2.64 -42.82
C SER A 673 -24.66 3.95 -42.21
N GLU A 674 -25.55 4.92 -42.04
CA GLU A 674 -25.29 6.16 -41.29
C GLU A 674 -25.77 6.07 -39.82
N ALA A 675 -26.29 4.91 -39.40
CA ALA A 675 -26.71 4.65 -38.01
C ALA A 675 -25.55 4.06 -37.18
N GLY A 676 -25.36 4.59 -35.97
CA GLY A 676 -24.30 4.18 -35.05
C GLY A 676 -24.48 2.76 -34.48
N SER A 677 -23.37 2.16 -34.02
CA SER A 677 -23.35 0.78 -33.50
C SER A 677 -24.26 0.59 -32.29
N ILE A 678 -25.18 -0.37 -32.37
CA ILE A 678 -26.12 -0.70 -31.30
C ILE A 678 -25.45 -1.74 -30.38
N SER A 679 -24.84 -1.29 -29.28
CA SER A 679 -24.20 -2.19 -28.29
C SER A 679 -24.27 -1.61 -26.87
N SER A 680 -25.49 -1.24 -26.46
CA SER A 680 -25.81 -0.73 -25.11
C SER A 680 -27.12 -1.31 -24.59
N LEU A 681 -27.18 -2.63 -24.40
CA LEU A 681 -28.29 -3.32 -23.73
C LEU A 681 -27.75 -4.37 -22.74
N ASP A 682 -27.29 -3.90 -21.59
CA ASP A 682 -27.52 -4.60 -20.33
C ASP A 682 -27.33 -3.65 -19.12
N SER A 683 -28.42 -2.97 -18.74
CA SER A 683 -28.49 -2.12 -17.55
C SER A 683 -29.85 -2.28 -16.88
N ALA A 684 -29.98 -3.30 -16.03
CA ALA A 684 -31.24 -3.69 -15.41
C ALA A 684 -31.63 -2.78 -14.23
N THR A 685 -32.49 -1.78 -14.48
CA THR A 685 -33.18 -1.02 -13.42
C THR A 685 -34.63 -0.72 -13.77
N THR A 686 -35.56 -1.33 -13.03
CA THR A 686 -37.01 -1.02 -12.93
C THR A 686 -37.86 -1.15 -14.21
N HIS A 687 -39.10 -1.63 -14.05
CA HIS A 687 -39.85 -2.32 -15.12
C HIS A 687 -41.21 -1.68 -15.46
N SER A 688 -41.44 -0.42 -15.07
CA SER A 688 -42.76 0.24 -15.08
C SER A 688 -43.01 1.24 -16.22
N ASP A 689 -41.97 1.87 -16.77
CA ASP A 689 -42.11 3.06 -17.63
C ASP A 689 -41.28 2.92 -18.92
N GLN A 690 -41.64 1.94 -19.76
CA GLN A 690 -41.10 1.79 -21.11
C GLN A 690 -42.22 2.07 -22.11
N ASP A 691 -42.28 3.31 -22.60
CA ASP A 691 -43.22 3.74 -23.63
C ASP A 691 -42.83 3.15 -25.00
N TYR A 692 -43.68 2.29 -25.55
CA TYR A 692 -43.46 1.58 -26.83
C TYR A 692 -44.14 2.25 -28.04
N ASN A 693 -44.79 3.41 -27.89
CA ASN A 693 -45.54 4.05 -28.97
C ASN A 693 -44.69 4.35 -30.23
N TYR A 694 -43.38 4.55 -30.07
CA TYR A 694 -42.43 4.79 -31.17
C TYR A 694 -42.36 3.63 -32.19
N LEU A 695 -42.76 2.40 -31.82
CA LEU A 695 -42.76 1.25 -32.73
C LEU A 695 -43.77 1.40 -33.88
N GLY A 696 -44.79 2.27 -33.74
CA GLY A 696 -45.71 2.61 -34.82
C GLY A 696 -45.06 3.41 -35.95
N ASP A 697 -44.08 4.26 -35.63
CA ASP A 697 -43.40 5.14 -36.59
C ASP A 697 -42.35 4.41 -37.45
N TRP A 698 -41.96 3.19 -37.05
CA TRP A 698 -40.93 2.39 -37.73
C TRP A 698 -41.42 1.73 -39.03
N GLY A 699 -42.70 1.90 -39.37
CA GLY A 699 -43.28 1.50 -40.65
C GLY A 699 -44.11 0.21 -40.62
N PRO A 700 -44.74 -0.15 -41.74
CA PRO A 700 -45.83 -1.13 -41.78
C PRO A 700 -45.43 -2.55 -41.40
N GLU A 701 -44.15 -2.91 -41.50
CA GLU A 701 -43.63 -4.24 -41.15
C GLU A 701 -43.58 -4.47 -39.63
N PHE A 702 -43.37 -3.41 -38.85
CA PHE A 702 -43.34 -3.45 -37.39
C PHE A 702 -44.72 -3.33 -36.74
N LYS A 703 -45.77 -3.06 -37.53
CA LYS A 703 -47.16 -2.89 -37.04
C LYS A 703 -47.63 -4.04 -36.15
N LYS A 704 -47.30 -5.29 -36.53
CA LYS A 704 -47.70 -6.50 -35.79
C LYS A 704 -46.97 -6.64 -34.44
N LEU A 705 -45.82 -5.97 -34.29
CA LEU A 705 -45.04 -5.89 -33.06
C LEU A 705 -45.59 -4.78 -32.14
N ALA A 706 -45.95 -3.63 -32.71
CA ALA A 706 -46.64 -2.55 -31.99
C ALA A 706 -48.03 -2.99 -31.47
N GLU A 707 -48.80 -3.74 -32.27
CA GLU A 707 -50.07 -4.36 -31.84
C GLU A 707 -49.87 -5.31 -30.65
N LEU A 708 -48.83 -6.15 -30.68
CA LEU A 708 -48.52 -7.13 -29.63
C LEU A 708 -48.13 -6.51 -28.27
N TYR A 709 -47.47 -5.35 -28.27
CA TYR A 709 -47.14 -4.64 -27.03
C TYR A 709 -48.25 -3.69 -26.57
N GLY A 710 -49.04 -3.13 -27.50
CA GLY A 710 -50.18 -2.27 -27.17
C GLY A 710 -51.34 -2.99 -26.48
N GLU A 711 -51.64 -4.25 -26.84
CA GLU A 711 -52.70 -5.02 -26.17
C GLU A 711 -52.38 -5.28 -24.68
N ILE A 712 -51.10 -5.39 -24.31
CA ILE A 712 -50.63 -5.73 -22.94
C ILE A 712 -50.93 -4.62 -21.91
N GLU A 713 -51.01 -3.35 -22.34
CA GLU A 713 -51.47 -2.27 -21.45
C GLU A 713 -53.00 -2.25 -21.31
N SER A 714 -53.73 -2.68 -22.34
CA SER A 714 -55.20 -2.66 -22.34
C SER A 714 -55.81 -3.71 -21.40
N GLU A 715 -55.23 -4.91 -21.29
CA GLU A 715 -55.65 -5.93 -20.30
C GLU A 715 -55.25 -5.58 -18.84
N ARG A 716 -54.46 -4.52 -18.63
CA ARG A 716 -54.04 -4.06 -17.29
C ARG A 716 -54.89 -2.92 -16.71
N THR A 717 -55.91 -2.46 -17.44
CA THR A 717 -56.70 -1.27 -17.07
C THR A 717 -58.21 -1.50 -16.94
N THR A 718 -58.63 -2.75 -16.69
CA THR A 718 -60.01 -3.14 -16.35
C THR A 718 -60.12 -3.96 -15.07
#